data_AF-A0A1M5UJ80-F1
#
_entry.id   AF-A0A1M5UJ80-F1
#
_cell.length_a   1.000
_cell.length_b   1.000
_cell.length_c   1.000
_cell.angle_alpha   90.00
_cell.angle_beta   90.00
_cell.angle_gamma   90.00
#
_symmetry.space_group_name_H-M   'P 1'
#
loop_
_entity.id
_entity.type
_entity.pdbx_description
1 polymer ?
#
loop_
_entity_poly.entity_id
_entity_poly.type
_entity_poly.pdbx_seq_one_letter_code
_entity_poly.pdbx_strand_id
1 'polypeptide(L)'
;MKIGLVYGHVASNLGDLCINKGVVSLIESISPDSKLNVVLKNPNPNYLEVAKKSFEGTMKINFIEFQPPKNVYDEYQSLKEYLEDPKKFLIDTNLYDCDVIVNNAGEFLFSYKDNPRLDFIWRTLPSIAAKSEGIKFVTLPSTLGPFQDVEGKNLITSFLTCNATIGVRDNESMNLLSKIVGGHPQPQSLLDPAFFIKKNRIQLKEKFEKPRLGMIMRLDDFGLRTGGKKSSVNYRISKQNNFKNSLSYIFSIKVIEDFLNKFGGIVDLFIQTKYDDELVKTIFNHWKFKDYDKYVNVIYPTNIDDYLEAISHCNYVISSRFHGCILSFLAGVPAIGVYFNSHGHKMPGLYKMLNVSDSCFKINNTNISLISKLIISNYNSKSKLMEQVNNKIEMLKIKTKNWAEKELFSSYTVNEELNQIDILNFMEYLEKFRLSSIADTKKEINVVRKIEYELECLKENQYAIESQLEKIHTKQNFIKEKLTEIEGNSKNNFDNIQNQLVTLQKNINEILSHDNRKIYEKFLRKLTKLSFPKRIFSLKLNMDNKKTKLISFVANKNKYLIWNLDELIYDLPDYCNAYISSHSHFNFDIPSDENLIVLEPNTRYQISGELLYEGVNVNLWLIEYDNLKRLENHKYSLKSGLFYKEFVTNKEHVKMSIAIQIYGKGKLFSPTKSWNIE
;
A
#
# COMPACT_ATOMS: atom_id res chain seq x y z
N MET A 1 13.55 0.16 39.06
CA MET A 1 13.12 1.24 38.15
C MET A 1 12.04 0.72 37.21
N LYS A 2 11.02 1.52 36.94
CA LYS A 2 9.95 1.27 35.97
C LYS A 2 10.14 2.19 34.77
N ILE A 3 10.35 1.60 33.60
CA ILE A 3 10.61 2.30 32.34
C ILE A 3 9.37 2.15 31.47
N GLY A 4 8.84 3.27 30.96
CA GLY A 4 7.79 3.26 29.94
C GLY A 4 8.39 3.32 28.54
N LEU A 5 8.12 2.37 27.65
CA LEU A 5 8.51 2.42 26.24
C LEU A 5 7.29 2.71 25.37
N VAL A 6 7.27 3.87 24.72
CA VAL A 6 6.20 4.21 23.79
C VAL A 6 6.46 3.70 22.39
N TYR A 7 5.45 3.05 21.83
CA TYR A 7 5.37 2.62 20.44
C TYR A 7 6.38 1.55 20.06
N GLY A 8 6.32 0.44 20.80
CA GLY A 8 6.96 -0.82 20.41
C GLY A 8 6.61 -1.23 18.98
N HIS A 9 7.57 -1.77 18.23
CA HIS A 9 7.34 -2.13 16.82
C HIS A 9 6.41 -3.33 16.72
N VAL A 10 5.27 -3.17 16.05
CA VAL A 10 4.37 -4.27 15.65
C VAL A 10 4.37 -4.37 14.13
N ALA A 11 5.18 -5.29 13.59
CA ALA A 11 5.43 -5.37 12.15
C ALA A 11 5.61 -6.81 11.66
N SER A 12 5.30 -7.03 10.38
CA SER A 12 5.74 -8.24 9.64
C SER A 12 7.23 -8.22 9.28
N ASN A 13 7.89 -7.09 9.48
CA ASN A 13 9.27 -6.88 9.07
C ASN A 13 10.21 -7.20 10.23
N LEU A 14 10.99 -8.28 10.09
CA LEU A 14 12.01 -8.66 11.08
C LEU A 14 12.99 -7.52 11.39
N GLY A 15 13.23 -6.62 10.44
CA GLY A 15 14.07 -5.45 10.65
C GLY A 15 13.53 -4.48 11.70
N ASP A 16 12.22 -4.28 11.80
CA ASP A 16 11.65 -3.40 12.81
C ASP A 16 11.60 -4.12 14.18
N LEU A 17 11.34 -5.42 14.17
CA LEU A 17 11.33 -6.25 15.37
C LEU A 17 12.70 -6.37 16.05
N CYS A 18 13.79 -6.31 15.29
CA CYS A 18 15.14 -6.35 15.86
C CYS A 18 15.47 -5.11 16.71
N ILE A 19 14.79 -3.98 16.47
CA ILE A 19 14.90 -2.81 17.33
C ILE A 19 14.36 -3.15 18.73
N ASN A 20 13.20 -3.80 18.84
CA ASN A 20 12.63 -4.18 20.14
C ASN A 20 13.63 -5.04 20.95
N LYS A 21 14.21 -6.08 20.32
CA LYS A 21 15.20 -6.97 20.96
C LYS A 21 16.46 -6.20 21.36
N GLY A 22 16.90 -5.27 20.51
CA GLY A 22 18.03 -4.40 20.76
C GLY A 22 17.82 -3.43 21.94
N VAL A 23 16.65 -2.82 22.04
CA VAL A 23 16.28 -1.93 23.15
C VAL A 23 16.27 -2.69 24.47
N VAL A 24 15.64 -3.87 24.52
CA VAL A 24 15.66 -4.74 25.71
C VAL A 24 17.10 -5.08 26.09
N SER A 25 17.90 -5.52 25.12
CA SER A 25 19.31 -5.89 25.35
C SER A 25 20.16 -4.71 25.86
N LEU A 26 19.93 -3.50 25.35
CA LEU A 26 20.60 -2.28 25.82
C LEU A 26 20.25 -1.98 27.28
N ILE A 27 18.96 -1.96 27.62
CA ILE A 27 18.49 -1.66 28.98
C ILE A 27 19.01 -2.71 29.97
N GLU A 28 18.88 -4.00 29.65
CA GLU A 28 19.36 -5.09 30.51
C GLU A 28 20.87 -5.05 30.74
N SER A 29 21.64 -4.56 29.77
CA SER A 29 23.10 -4.42 29.92
C SER A 29 23.50 -3.35 30.95
N ILE A 30 22.56 -2.51 31.37
CA ILE A 30 22.74 -1.41 32.32
C ILE A 30 22.01 -1.74 33.64
N SER A 31 20.74 -2.13 33.57
CA SER A 31 19.91 -2.44 34.74
C SER A 31 18.99 -3.64 34.46
N PRO A 32 19.43 -4.87 34.77
CA PRO A 32 18.66 -6.09 34.50
C PRO A 32 17.38 -6.21 35.34
N ASP A 33 17.34 -5.58 36.53
CA ASP A 33 16.20 -5.62 37.45
C ASP A 33 15.12 -4.56 37.14
N SER A 34 15.30 -3.79 36.06
CA SER A 34 14.27 -2.85 35.61
C SER A 34 13.00 -3.56 35.15
N LYS A 35 11.88 -2.84 35.17
CA LYS A 35 10.60 -3.29 34.62
C LYS A 35 10.25 -2.43 33.42
N LEU A 36 9.70 -3.02 32.38
CA LEU A 36 9.35 -2.31 31.14
C LEU A 36 7.85 -2.34 30.90
N ASN A 37 7.22 -1.17 30.77
CA ASN A 37 5.85 -1.02 30.29
C ASN A 37 5.89 -0.62 28.82
N VAL A 38 5.49 -1.50 27.91
CA VAL A 38 5.56 -1.27 26.46
C VAL A 38 4.19 -0.94 25.91
N VAL A 39 4.04 0.25 25.34
CA VAL A 39 2.84 0.65 24.59
C VAL A 39 2.98 0.24 23.13
N LEU A 40 2.07 -0.58 22.65
CA LEU A 40 1.95 -1.01 21.26
C LEU A 40 0.82 -0.21 20.61
N LYS A 41 1.16 0.76 19.75
CA LYS A 41 0.16 1.59 19.05
C LYS A 41 -0.37 0.89 17.82
N ASN A 42 -1.69 0.83 17.67
CA ASN A 42 -2.39 0.22 16.54
C ASN A 42 -1.85 -1.18 16.20
N PRO A 43 -1.75 -2.11 17.19
CA PRO A 43 -1.16 -3.41 16.94
C PRO A 43 -1.97 -4.16 15.89
N ASN A 44 -1.30 -4.68 14.86
CA ASN A 44 -1.93 -5.61 13.94
C ASN A 44 -2.03 -6.99 14.62
N PRO A 45 -3.23 -7.57 14.79
CA PRO A 45 -3.40 -8.85 15.47
C PRO A 45 -2.54 -9.98 14.90
N ASN A 46 -2.30 -9.97 13.57
CA ASN A 46 -1.51 -11.00 12.89
C ASN A 46 -0.01 -10.96 13.25
N TYR A 47 0.48 -9.83 13.77
CA TYR A 47 1.90 -9.65 14.10
C TYR A 47 2.13 -9.38 15.59
N LEU A 48 1.06 -9.30 16.38
CA LEU A 48 1.11 -8.93 17.79
C LEU A 48 1.96 -9.90 18.61
N GLU A 49 1.73 -11.20 18.47
CA GLU A 49 2.48 -12.22 19.21
C GLU A 49 3.96 -12.25 18.83
N VAL A 50 4.27 -12.10 17.54
CA VAL A 50 5.65 -12.02 17.06
C VAL A 50 6.34 -10.76 17.58
N ALA A 51 5.61 -9.63 17.64
CA ALA A 51 6.10 -8.38 18.20
C ALA A 51 6.37 -8.48 19.71
N LYS A 52 5.45 -9.07 20.49
CA LYS A 52 5.64 -9.32 21.93
C LYS A 52 6.85 -10.22 22.17
N LYS A 53 6.99 -11.31 21.39
CA LYS A 53 8.15 -12.21 21.43
C LYS A 53 9.46 -11.51 21.08
N SER A 54 9.45 -10.47 20.26
CA SER A 54 10.69 -9.76 19.91
C SER A 54 11.23 -8.87 21.04
N PHE A 55 10.50 -8.73 22.15
CA PHE A 55 11.00 -8.15 23.41
C PHE A 55 11.59 -9.20 24.37
N GLU A 56 11.88 -10.41 23.90
CA GLU A 56 12.47 -11.47 24.74
C GLU A 56 13.74 -11.01 25.49
N GLY A 57 13.81 -11.38 26.76
CA GLY A 57 14.87 -11.02 27.70
C GLY A 57 14.58 -11.57 29.11
N THR A 58 15.45 -11.24 30.04
CA THR A 58 15.31 -11.46 31.50
C THR A 58 14.42 -10.43 32.20
N MET A 59 14.25 -9.25 31.60
CA MET A 59 13.47 -8.14 32.15
C MET A 59 11.97 -8.45 32.19
N LYS A 60 11.29 -8.07 33.28
CA LYS A 60 9.82 -8.17 33.37
C LYS A 60 9.17 -7.11 32.48
N ILE A 61 8.39 -7.55 31.50
CA ILE A 61 7.72 -6.68 30.53
C ILE A 61 6.20 -6.78 30.68
N ASN A 62 5.54 -5.63 30.72
CA ASN A 62 4.09 -5.48 30.64
C ASN A 62 3.72 -4.83 29.29
N PHE A 63 2.76 -5.39 28.57
CA PHE A 63 2.32 -4.85 27.28
C PHE A 63 0.98 -4.13 27.42
N ILE A 64 0.89 -2.95 26.79
CA ILE A 64 -0.32 -2.15 26.70
C ILE A 64 -0.66 -1.97 25.23
N GLU A 65 -1.83 -2.43 24.82
CA GLU A 65 -2.31 -2.26 23.46
C GLU A 65 -3.11 -0.97 23.38
N PHE A 66 -2.57 0.01 22.67
CA PHE A 66 -3.19 1.34 22.52
C PHE A 66 -3.75 1.50 21.11
N GLN A 67 -5.07 1.67 21.01
CA GLN A 67 -5.79 1.69 19.74
C GLN A 67 -6.49 3.04 19.55
N PRO A 68 -5.80 4.03 18.94
CA PRO A 68 -6.45 5.23 18.45
C PRO A 68 -7.71 4.93 17.61
N PRO A 69 -8.72 5.82 17.64
CA PRO A 69 -9.88 5.70 16.77
C PRO A 69 -9.48 5.63 15.29
N LYS A 70 -10.22 4.85 14.50
CA LYS A 70 -9.88 4.61 13.09
C LYS A 70 -10.44 5.65 12.12
N ASN A 71 -11.51 6.35 12.51
CA ASN A 71 -12.09 7.40 11.70
C ASN A 71 -11.48 8.75 12.07
N VAL A 72 -11.37 9.63 11.07
CA VAL A 72 -10.62 10.88 11.18
C VAL A 72 -11.21 11.83 12.23
N TYR A 73 -12.54 11.87 12.37
CA TYR A 73 -13.21 12.75 13.31
C TYR A 73 -12.96 12.34 14.76
N ASP A 74 -13.17 11.06 15.09
CA ASP A 74 -12.91 10.55 16.43
C ASP A 74 -11.41 10.56 16.76
N GLU A 75 -10.53 10.32 15.78
CA GLU A 75 -9.08 10.43 15.97
C GLU A 75 -8.69 11.86 16.33
N TYR A 76 -9.29 12.86 15.66
CA TYR A 76 -9.12 14.27 16.00
C TYR A 76 -9.66 14.59 17.41
N GLN A 77 -10.86 14.12 17.78
CA GLN A 77 -11.43 14.38 19.10
C GLN A 77 -10.60 13.76 20.22
N SER A 78 -10.13 12.52 20.04
CA SER A 78 -9.28 11.83 21.01
C SER A 78 -7.92 12.53 21.16
N LEU A 79 -7.30 12.98 20.06
CA LEU A 79 -6.08 13.79 20.13
C LEU A 79 -6.31 15.11 20.87
N LYS A 80 -7.44 15.77 20.60
CA LYS A 80 -7.80 17.01 21.28
C LYS A 80 -7.96 16.78 22.78
N GLU A 81 -8.70 15.75 23.19
CA GLU A 81 -8.88 15.39 24.60
C GLU A 81 -7.53 15.15 25.29
N TYR A 82 -6.61 14.40 24.66
CA TYR A 82 -5.29 14.16 25.23
C TYR A 82 -4.36 15.37 25.19
N LEU A 83 -4.59 16.36 24.33
CA LEU A 83 -3.82 17.61 24.35
C LEU A 83 -4.36 18.59 25.40
N GLU A 84 -5.66 18.53 25.70
CA GLU A 84 -6.30 19.31 26.77
C GLU A 84 -6.02 18.72 28.17
N ASP A 85 -5.93 17.39 28.28
CA ASP A 85 -5.50 16.68 29.49
C ASP A 85 -4.42 15.62 29.17
N PRO A 86 -3.13 16.03 29.05
CA PRO A 86 -2.05 15.11 28.72
C PRO A 86 -1.81 14.01 29.76
N LYS A 87 -2.17 14.25 31.03
CA LYS A 87 -2.09 13.23 32.09
C LYS A 87 -2.95 12.03 31.79
N LYS A 88 -4.16 12.23 31.23
CA LYS A 88 -5.07 11.17 30.83
C LYS A 88 -4.39 10.16 29.90
N PHE A 89 -3.59 10.62 28.94
CA PHE A 89 -2.84 9.72 28.04
C PHE A 89 -1.91 8.81 28.82
N LEU A 90 -1.18 9.32 29.81
CA LEU A 90 -0.27 8.52 30.64
C LEU A 90 -1.01 7.50 31.51
N ILE A 91 -2.19 7.85 32.01
CA ILE A 91 -3.03 6.93 32.80
C ILE A 91 -3.55 5.81 31.89
N ASP A 92 -4.17 6.17 30.76
CA ASP A 92 -4.76 5.22 29.80
C ASP A 92 -3.72 4.26 29.21
N THR A 93 -2.45 4.69 29.13
CA THR A 93 -1.34 3.89 28.63
C THR A 93 -0.50 3.23 29.72
N ASN A 94 -0.88 3.36 31.00
CA ASN A 94 -0.17 2.83 32.16
C ASN A 94 1.32 3.27 32.22
N LEU A 95 1.56 4.54 31.94
CA LEU A 95 2.87 5.19 31.95
C LEU A 95 3.02 6.23 33.08
N TYR A 96 1.94 6.57 33.77
CA TYR A 96 1.91 7.65 34.76
C TYR A 96 2.85 7.45 35.95
N ASP A 97 3.05 6.20 36.38
CA ASP A 97 3.90 5.81 37.50
C ASP A 97 5.29 5.29 37.06
N CYS A 98 5.69 5.56 35.81
CA CYS A 98 7.03 5.23 35.33
C CYS A 98 8.05 6.29 35.79
N ASP A 99 9.26 5.84 36.11
CA ASP A 99 10.38 6.72 36.49
C ASP A 99 10.94 7.50 35.28
N VAL A 100 10.86 6.90 34.10
CA VAL A 100 11.26 7.49 32.81
C VAL A 100 10.38 6.93 31.71
N ILE A 101 10.09 7.76 30.71
CA ILE A 101 9.43 7.34 29.47
C ILE A 101 10.43 7.49 28.33
N VAL A 102 10.55 6.44 27.52
CA VAL A 102 11.44 6.37 26.36
C VAL A 102 10.64 6.27 25.08
N ASN A 103 10.94 7.15 24.12
CA ASN A 103 10.48 6.98 22.74
C ASN A 103 11.30 5.88 22.08
N ASN A 104 10.62 4.88 21.53
CA ASN A 104 11.28 3.77 20.88
C ASN A 104 12.13 4.24 19.68
N ALA A 105 13.24 3.54 19.42
CA ALA A 105 14.08 3.82 18.27
C ALA A 105 13.36 3.47 16.96
N GLY A 106 13.76 4.08 15.85
CA GLY A 106 13.14 3.79 14.55
C GLY A 106 13.14 4.94 13.58
N GLU A 107 12.22 4.90 12.63
CA GLU A 107 12.00 5.95 11.62
C GLU A 107 10.52 6.33 11.63
N PHE A 108 10.13 7.10 12.63
CA PHE A 108 8.73 7.40 12.92
C PHE A 108 8.39 8.89 12.88
N LEU A 109 9.38 9.76 13.03
CA LEU A 109 9.16 11.21 13.12
C LEU A 109 9.56 11.87 11.80
N PHE A 110 8.59 12.15 10.92
CA PHE A 110 8.79 12.87 9.66
C PHE A 110 7.49 13.54 9.19
N SER A 111 7.62 14.68 8.50
CA SER A 111 6.51 15.43 7.89
C SER A 111 6.84 15.83 6.45
N TYR A 112 5.86 15.67 5.55
CA TYR A 112 5.96 16.03 4.14
C TYR A 112 4.92 17.12 3.81
N LYS A 113 5.27 18.07 2.93
CA LYS A 113 4.45 19.28 2.63
C LYS A 113 2.99 19.00 2.30
N ASP A 114 2.73 17.90 1.59
CA ASP A 114 1.40 17.59 1.04
C ASP A 114 0.62 16.58 1.90
N ASN A 115 1.05 16.31 3.13
CA ASN A 115 0.45 15.24 3.95
C ASN A 115 0.69 15.46 5.45
N PRO A 116 0.04 16.47 6.08
CA PRO A 116 -0.02 16.53 7.52
C PRO A 116 -0.75 15.27 8.02
N ARG A 117 -0.13 14.54 8.96
CA ARG A 117 -0.68 13.28 9.47
C ARG A 117 -0.99 13.42 10.95
N LEU A 118 -2.21 13.07 11.35
CA LEU A 118 -2.56 12.85 12.76
C LEU A 118 -1.59 11.86 13.44
N ASP A 119 -1.08 10.88 12.68
CA ASP A 119 -0.04 9.97 13.16
C ASP A 119 1.23 10.68 13.64
N PHE A 120 1.56 11.86 13.10
CA PHE A 120 2.71 12.63 13.58
C PHE A 120 2.46 13.21 14.97
N ILE A 121 1.25 13.76 15.23
CA ILE A 121 0.85 14.22 16.57
C ILE A 121 0.83 13.04 17.55
N TRP A 122 0.23 11.90 17.18
CA TRP A 122 0.23 10.74 18.06
C TRP A 122 1.65 10.32 18.46
N ARG A 123 2.61 10.41 17.54
CA ARG A 123 4.00 10.02 17.79
C ARG A 123 4.75 10.99 18.70
N THR A 124 4.32 12.24 18.77
CA THR A 124 4.93 13.27 19.61
C THR A 124 4.17 13.51 20.92
N LEU A 125 2.89 13.16 21.01
CA LEU A 125 2.04 13.31 22.21
C LEU A 125 2.69 12.80 23.51
N PRO A 126 3.37 11.63 23.54
CA PRO A 126 3.97 11.15 24.77
C PRO A 126 5.00 12.09 25.40
N SER A 127 5.72 12.90 24.61
CA SER A 127 6.71 13.82 25.15
C SER A 127 6.05 14.98 25.91
N ILE A 128 4.93 15.49 25.39
CA ILE A 128 4.14 16.51 26.09
C ILE A 128 3.58 15.94 27.38
N ALA A 129 2.94 14.77 27.28
CA ALA A 129 2.30 14.13 28.42
C ALA A 129 3.30 13.84 29.54
N ALA A 130 4.50 13.36 29.19
CA ALA A 130 5.58 13.18 30.16
C ALA A 130 6.02 14.51 30.79
N LYS A 131 6.25 15.55 29.99
CA LYS A 131 6.67 16.87 30.49
C LYS A 131 5.62 17.52 31.40
N SER A 132 4.32 17.39 31.10
CA SER A 132 3.25 17.97 31.92
C SER A 132 3.20 17.40 33.33
N GLU A 133 3.53 16.10 33.49
CA GLU A 133 3.58 15.43 34.78
C GLU A 133 5.01 15.37 35.38
N GLY A 134 5.97 16.09 34.79
CA GLY A 134 7.35 16.13 35.26
C GLY A 134 8.12 14.80 35.10
N ILE A 135 7.63 13.88 34.27
CA ILE A 135 8.28 12.60 33.99
C ILE A 135 9.36 12.81 32.93
N LYS A 136 10.55 12.26 33.18
CA LYS A 136 11.68 12.34 32.23
C LYS A 136 11.31 11.64 30.92
N PHE A 137 11.45 12.34 29.79
CA PHE A 137 11.23 11.79 28.46
C PHE A 137 12.53 11.72 27.65
N VAL A 138 12.87 10.56 27.11
CA VAL A 138 14.12 10.32 26.38
C VAL A 138 13.84 9.69 25.03
N THR A 139 14.39 10.25 23.94
CA THR A 139 14.30 9.61 22.62
C THR A 139 15.50 8.73 22.33
N LEU A 140 15.25 7.42 22.16
CA LEU A 140 16.29 6.46 21.76
C LEU A 140 16.78 6.72 20.32
N PRO A 141 17.98 6.22 19.94
CA PRO A 141 18.62 6.52 18.66
C PRO A 141 17.72 6.28 17.45
N SER A 142 17.25 7.38 16.85
CA SER A 142 16.23 7.35 15.78
C SER A 142 16.70 8.07 14.52
N THR A 143 16.08 7.72 13.39
CA THR A 143 16.18 8.49 12.15
C THR A 143 15.02 9.48 12.13
N LEU A 144 15.32 10.77 11.99
CA LEU A 144 14.33 11.85 12.01
C LEU A 144 14.28 12.59 10.67
N GLY A 145 13.07 12.96 10.28
CA GLY A 145 12.79 13.80 9.14
C GLY A 145 12.60 13.05 7.82
N PRO A 146 12.37 13.81 6.73
CA PRO A 146 12.42 15.26 6.65
C PRO A 146 11.24 15.92 7.37
N PHE A 147 11.37 17.23 7.63
CA PHE A 147 10.31 18.12 8.10
C PHE A 147 10.19 19.25 7.08
N GLN A 148 9.32 19.08 6.09
CA GLN A 148 9.34 19.92 4.89
C GLN A 148 8.46 21.18 4.98
N ASP A 149 7.50 21.21 5.90
CA ASP A 149 6.58 22.31 6.16
C ASP A 149 6.92 23.05 7.46
N VAL A 150 6.38 24.26 7.64
CA VAL A 150 6.63 25.09 8.82
C VAL A 150 6.00 24.45 10.05
N GLU A 151 4.80 23.90 9.91
CA GLU A 151 4.08 23.32 11.04
C GLU A 151 4.73 22.02 11.51
N GLY A 152 5.20 21.17 10.60
CA GLY A 152 5.97 19.99 10.99
C GLY A 152 7.32 20.33 11.61
N LYS A 153 7.91 21.47 11.24
CA LYS A 153 9.09 22.02 11.93
C LYS A 153 8.75 22.53 13.33
N ASN A 154 7.65 23.26 13.51
CA ASN A 154 7.21 23.73 14.82
C ASN A 154 6.87 22.55 15.75
N LEU A 155 6.14 21.55 15.22
CA LEU A 155 5.77 20.35 15.97
C LEU A 155 7.00 19.53 16.38
N ILE A 156 7.98 19.35 15.48
CA ILE A 156 9.23 18.70 15.88
C ILE A 156 10.00 19.56 16.88
N THR A 157 10.08 20.88 16.72
CA THR A 157 10.74 21.75 17.71
C THR A 157 10.13 21.56 19.10
N SER A 158 8.81 21.62 19.24
CA SER A 158 8.13 21.39 20.52
C SER A 158 8.29 19.96 21.05
N PHE A 159 8.34 18.96 20.18
CA PHE A 159 8.73 17.61 20.59
C PHE A 159 10.14 17.60 21.19
N LEU A 160 11.11 18.25 20.54
CA LEU A 160 12.51 18.26 20.99
C LEU A 160 12.68 19.01 22.32
N THR A 161 11.96 20.12 22.53
CA THR A 161 11.96 20.87 23.82
C THR A 161 11.25 20.12 24.95
N CYS A 162 10.42 19.13 24.62
CA CYS A 162 9.82 18.23 25.60
C CYS A 162 10.71 17.05 25.98
N ASN A 163 11.79 16.80 25.23
CA ASN A 163 12.73 15.73 25.54
C ASN A 163 13.80 16.22 26.51
N ALA A 164 14.19 15.36 27.46
CA ALA A 164 15.40 15.58 28.25
C ALA A 164 16.65 15.41 27.38
N THR A 165 16.63 14.42 26.48
CA THR A 165 17.73 14.14 25.53
C THR A 165 17.24 13.32 24.34
N ILE A 166 17.99 13.38 23.24
CA ILE A 166 17.63 12.73 21.97
C ILE A 166 18.86 12.03 21.39
N GLY A 167 18.72 10.74 21.12
CA GLY A 167 19.64 9.98 20.29
C GLY A 167 19.24 10.04 18.81
N VAL A 168 20.23 10.21 17.94
CA VAL A 168 20.08 10.03 16.49
C VAL A 168 21.01 8.93 15.99
N ARG A 169 20.50 8.07 15.09
CA ARG A 169 21.24 6.89 14.60
C ARG A 169 21.86 7.05 13.21
N ASP A 170 21.83 8.26 12.67
CA ASP A 170 22.44 8.60 11.40
C ASP A 170 22.85 10.08 11.34
N ASN A 171 23.91 10.36 10.58
CA ASN A 171 24.51 11.69 10.52
C ASN A 171 23.61 12.74 9.85
N GLU A 172 22.69 12.33 9.00
CA GLU A 172 21.81 13.28 8.30
C GLU A 172 20.69 13.77 9.23
N SER A 173 20.17 12.91 10.09
CA SER A 173 19.28 13.29 11.20
C SER A 173 19.98 14.26 12.16
N MET A 174 21.25 14.01 12.50
CA MET A 174 22.05 14.92 13.33
C MET A 174 22.13 16.32 12.72
N ASN A 175 22.53 16.40 11.45
CA ASN A 175 22.67 17.66 10.72
C ASN A 175 21.33 18.39 10.53
N LEU A 176 20.23 17.63 10.40
CA LEU A 176 18.89 18.19 10.28
C LEU A 176 18.46 18.83 11.60
N LEU A 177 18.55 18.08 12.70
CA LEU A 177 18.13 18.57 14.00
C LEU A 177 18.98 19.74 14.48
N SER A 178 20.30 19.71 14.29
CA SER A 178 21.17 20.82 14.70
C SER A 178 20.80 22.16 14.06
N LYS A 179 20.19 22.14 12.87
CA LYS A 179 19.67 23.33 12.18
C LYS A 179 18.30 23.77 12.68
N ILE A 180 17.51 22.86 13.25
CA ILE A 180 16.15 23.12 13.75
C ILE A 180 16.20 23.64 15.18
N VAL A 181 16.93 22.96 16.07
CA VAL A 181 16.77 23.22 17.51
C VAL A 181 17.41 24.52 17.94
N GLY A 182 18.46 25.01 17.25
CA GLY A 182 19.17 26.25 17.61
C GLY A 182 19.70 26.33 19.07
N GLY A 183 19.50 25.27 19.87
CA GLY A 183 19.47 25.25 21.33
C GLY A 183 19.28 23.81 21.87
N HIS A 184 19.05 23.68 23.18
CA HIS A 184 19.00 22.40 23.90
C HIS A 184 17.62 21.71 23.84
N PRO A 185 17.54 20.37 23.93
CA PRO A 185 18.66 19.43 24.08
C PRO A 185 19.42 19.21 22.76
N GLN A 186 20.74 19.18 22.85
CA GLN A 186 21.60 18.88 21.70
C GLN A 186 21.51 17.38 21.36
N PRO A 187 21.11 17.01 20.13
CA PRO A 187 21.01 15.61 19.74
C PRO A 187 22.39 14.92 19.82
N GLN A 188 22.39 13.64 20.17
CA GLN A 188 23.60 12.83 20.26
C GLN A 188 23.62 11.80 19.13
N SER A 189 24.70 11.78 18.35
CA SER A 189 24.94 10.69 17.39
C SER A 189 25.34 9.42 18.14
N LEU A 190 24.46 8.41 18.08
CA LEU A 190 24.50 7.17 18.83
C LEU A 190 24.19 5.98 17.92
N LEU A 191 24.49 4.79 18.40
CA LEU A 191 24.28 3.56 17.65
C LEU A 191 22.83 3.11 17.73
N ASP A 192 22.32 2.51 16.65
CA ASP A 192 21.00 1.87 16.65
C ASP A 192 20.92 0.76 17.72
N PRO A 193 19.83 0.66 18.51
CA PRO A 193 19.70 -0.37 19.53
C PRO A 193 19.83 -1.81 19.02
N ALA A 194 19.51 -2.09 17.76
CA ALA A 194 19.66 -3.43 17.19
C ALA A 194 21.11 -3.95 17.20
N PHE A 195 22.12 -3.07 17.31
CA PHE A 195 23.51 -3.50 17.52
C PHE A 195 23.78 -4.11 18.92
N PHE A 196 22.86 -3.94 19.87
CA PHE A 196 22.99 -4.45 21.23
C PHE A 196 22.39 -5.85 21.42
N ILE A 197 21.74 -6.41 20.40
CA ILE A 197 21.20 -7.78 20.45
C ILE A 197 22.33 -8.73 20.88
N LYS A 198 22.10 -9.42 22.01
CA LYS A 198 23.03 -10.42 22.55
C LYS A 198 23.15 -11.55 21.53
N LYS A 199 24.38 -11.83 21.08
CA LYS A 199 24.63 -13.01 20.25
C LYS A 199 24.58 -14.24 21.14
N ASN A 200 23.64 -15.15 20.90
CA ASN A 200 23.90 -16.54 21.24
C ASN A 200 25.15 -16.94 20.46
N ARG A 201 26.07 -17.73 21.04
CA ARG A 201 27.32 -18.13 20.36
C ARG A 201 26.98 -18.76 19.01
N ILE A 202 27.01 -17.96 17.96
CA ILE A 202 26.94 -18.45 16.59
C ILE A 202 28.24 -19.22 16.43
N GLN A 203 28.15 -20.55 16.37
CA GLN A 203 29.30 -21.35 16.00
C GLN A 203 29.67 -20.91 14.59
N LEU A 204 30.75 -20.14 14.46
CA LEU A 204 31.36 -19.86 13.18
C LEU A 204 31.73 -21.22 12.58
N LYS A 205 30.92 -21.72 11.65
CA LYS A 205 31.24 -22.94 10.93
C LYS A 205 32.51 -22.72 10.12
N GLU A 206 33.21 -23.82 9.86
CA GLU A 206 34.47 -23.91 9.12
C GLU A 206 34.47 -23.11 7.82
N LYS A 207 35.67 -22.82 7.29
CA LYS A 207 35.86 -22.13 6.02
C LYS A 207 34.95 -22.74 4.95
N PHE A 208 34.03 -21.94 4.42
CA PHE A 208 33.16 -22.36 3.32
C PHE A 208 33.99 -22.80 2.12
N GLU A 209 33.66 -23.95 1.53
CA GLU A 209 34.31 -24.46 0.32
C GLU A 209 34.16 -23.51 -0.87
N LYS A 210 33.07 -22.71 -0.89
CA LYS A 210 32.76 -21.76 -1.97
C LYS A 210 32.45 -20.36 -1.41
N PRO A 211 32.84 -19.29 -2.13
CA PRO A 211 32.37 -17.93 -1.87
C PRO A 211 30.85 -17.86 -1.78
N ARG A 212 30.32 -17.17 -0.77
CA ARG A 212 28.87 -17.07 -0.52
C ARG A 212 28.42 -15.61 -0.33
N LEU A 213 27.47 -15.18 -1.17
CA LEU A 213 26.92 -13.82 -1.18
C LEU A 213 25.48 -13.82 -0.66
N GLY A 214 25.19 -12.98 0.34
CA GLY A 214 23.84 -12.70 0.78
C GLY A 214 23.25 -11.49 0.06
N MET A 215 22.00 -11.60 -0.41
CA MET A 215 21.23 -10.54 -1.03
C MET A 215 19.96 -10.25 -0.22
N ILE A 216 19.86 -9.03 0.32
CA ILE A 216 18.71 -8.58 1.12
C ILE A 216 18.06 -7.37 0.44
N MET A 217 17.16 -7.63 -0.51
CA MET A 217 16.64 -6.59 -1.39
C MET A 217 15.16 -6.29 -1.13
N ARG A 218 14.87 -5.00 -0.98
CA ARG A 218 13.54 -4.41 -1.04
C ARG A 218 13.26 -3.87 -2.45
N LEU A 219 12.00 -3.97 -2.89
CA LEU A 219 11.49 -3.28 -4.07
C LEU A 219 11.73 -1.75 -4.01
N ASP A 220 12.12 -1.17 -5.14
CA ASP A 220 12.28 0.27 -5.34
C ASP A 220 10.93 0.99 -5.29
N ASP A 221 10.97 2.25 -4.83
CA ASP A 221 9.78 3.10 -4.67
C ASP A 221 8.67 2.47 -3.81
N PHE A 222 9.06 1.66 -2.84
CA PHE A 222 8.16 1.04 -1.88
C PHE A 222 8.52 1.49 -0.46
N GLY A 223 7.53 1.89 0.35
CA GLY A 223 7.71 2.10 1.80
C GLY A 223 7.07 3.33 2.42
N LEU A 224 7.36 3.52 3.71
CA LEU A 224 6.76 4.58 4.54
C LEU A 224 6.95 5.97 3.92
N ARG A 225 8.16 6.24 3.41
CA ARG A 225 8.52 7.51 2.75
C ARG A 225 7.83 7.72 1.40
N THR A 226 7.54 6.64 0.67
CA THR A 226 6.72 6.72 -0.54
C THR A 226 5.24 6.96 -0.20
N GLY A 227 4.80 6.55 0.99
CA GLY A 227 3.42 6.58 1.45
C GLY A 227 2.67 5.28 1.14
N GLY A 228 1.76 4.84 2.02
CA GLY A 228 1.10 3.54 1.93
C GLY A 228 0.28 3.34 0.64
N LYS A 229 -0.51 4.36 0.25
CA LYS A 229 -1.30 4.34 -1.00
C LYS A 229 -0.39 4.23 -2.23
N LYS A 230 0.61 5.10 -2.34
CA LYS A 230 1.55 5.13 -3.48
C LYS A 230 2.41 3.86 -3.54
N SER A 231 2.88 3.35 -2.40
CA SER A 231 3.59 2.06 -2.32
C SER A 231 2.74 0.91 -2.85
N SER A 232 1.46 0.88 -2.49
CA SER A 232 0.53 -0.16 -2.96
C SER A 232 0.28 -0.07 -4.47
N VAL A 233 0.16 1.14 -5.00
CA VAL A 233 0.04 1.39 -6.44
C VAL A 233 1.31 0.96 -7.18
N ASN A 234 2.48 1.42 -6.74
CA ASN A 234 3.78 1.07 -7.31
C ASN A 234 4.00 -0.44 -7.30
N TYR A 235 3.67 -1.11 -6.19
CA TYR A 235 3.73 -2.56 -6.10
C TYR A 235 2.86 -3.25 -7.17
N ARG A 236 1.60 -2.83 -7.31
CA ARG A 236 0.68 -3.39 -8.33
C ARG A 236 1.18 -3.15 -9.75
N ILE A 237 1.75 -1.98 -10.03
CA ILE A 237 2.34 -1.66 -11.34
C ILE A 237 3.54 -2.57 -11.61
N SER A 238 4.49 -2.66 -10.68
CA SER A 238 5.66 -3.53 -10.82
C SER A 238 5.28 -5.00 -10.99
N LYS A 239 4.26 -5.47 -10.27
CA LYS A 239 3.74 -6.83 -10.37
C LYS A 239 3.19 -7.17 -11.77
N GLN A 240 2.69 -6.20 -12.54
CA GLN A 240 2.20 -6.45 -13.91
C GLN A 240 3.28 -6.97 -14.85
N ASN A 241 4.56 -6.64 -14.61
CA ASN A 241 5.69 -7.20 -15.35
C ASN A 241 6.56 -8.10 -14.47
N ASN A 242 5.98 -8.76 -13.46
CA ASN A 242 6.69 -9.59 -12.49
C ASN A 242 7.96 -8.91 -11.95
N PHE A 243 7.88 -7.61 -11.64
CA PHE A 243 8.99 -6.80 -11.12
C PHE A 243 10.21 -6.66 -12.04
N LYS A 244 10.21 -7.18 -13.26
CA LYS A 244 11.38 -7.20 -14.16
C LYS A 244 11.88 -5.81 -14.57
N ASN A 245 11.00 -4.81 -14.54
CA ASN A 245 11.37 -3.41 -14.80
C ASN A 245 11.83 -2.64 -13.56
N SER A 246 11.75 -3.25 -12.37
CA SER A 246 12.16 -2.61 -11.13
C SER A 246 13.68 -2.52 -11.05
N LEU A 247 14.20 -1.41 -10.55
CA LEU A 247 15.65 -1.22 -10.37
C LEU A 247 16.24 -2.32 -9.47
N SER A 248 15.48 -2.74 -8.47
CA SER A 248 15.88 -3.78 -7.52
C SER A 248 16.11 -5.11 -8.21
N TYR A 249 15.21 -5.49 -9.13
CA TYR A 249 15.36 -6.70 -9.93
C TYR A 249 16.58 -6.61 -10.84
N ILE A 250 16.67 -5.55 -11.66
CA ILE A 250 17.74 -5.39 -12.67
C ILE A 250 19.11 -5.39 -11.98
N PHE A 251 19.24 -4.65 -10.88
CA PHE A 251 20.46 -4.61 -10.08
C PHE A 251 20.82 -6.00 -9.51
N SER A 252 19.84 -6.71 -8.93
CA SER A 252 20.08 -8.03 -8.34
C SER A 252 20.55 -9.04 -9.39
N ILE A 253 19.90 -9.08 -10.56
CA ILE A 253 20.34 -9.96 -11.65
C ILE A 253 21.77 -9.64 -12.06
N LYS A 254 22.12 -8.35 -12.22
CA LYS A 254 23.46 -7.97 -12.67
C LYS A 254 24.54 -8.35 -11.66
N VAL A 255 24.31 -8.10 -10.38
CA VAL A 255 25.26 -8.44 -9.31
C VAL A 255 25.44 -9.95 -9.18
N ILE A 256 24.34 -10.72 -9.22
CA ILE A 256 24.41 -12.18 -9.14
C ILE A 256 25.19 -12.75 -10.32
N GLU A 257 24.93 -12.24 -11.53
CA GLU A 257 25.67 -12.62 -12.73
C GLU A 257 27.16 -12.37 -12.59
N ASP A 258 27.55 -11.15 -12.20
CA ASP A 258 28.96 -10.80 -12.07
C ASP A 258 29.65 -11.59 -10.94
N PHE A 259 28.94 -11.87 -9.84
CA PHE A 259 29.45 -12.68 -8.73
C PHE A 259 29.67 -14.15 -9.14
N LEU A 260 28.67 -14.77 -9.76
CA LEU A 260 28.75 -16.17 -10.20
C LEU A 260 29.83 -16.35 -11.27
N ASN A 261 29.92 -15.44 -12.25
CA ASN A 261 30.95 -15.47 -13.29
C ASN A 261 32.36 -15.31 -12.72
N LYS A 262 32.53 -14.47 -11.70
CA LYS A 262 33.86 -14.19 -11.13
C LYS A 262 34.33 -15.26 -10.14
N PHE A 263 33.42 -15.81 -9.34
CA PHE A 263 33.79 -16.62 -8.18
C PHE A 263 33.23 -18.04 -8.17
N GLY A 264 32.26 -18.39 -9.05
CA GLY A 264 31.62 -19.70 -9.04
C GLY A 264 30.95 -20.06 -7.70
N GLY A 265 30.47 -19.03 -6.98
CA GLY A 265 30.01 -19.13 -5.60
C GLY A 265 28.53 -19.52 -5.43
N ILE A 266 28.03 -19.32 -4.21
CA ILE A 266 26.64 -19.50 -3.82
C ILE A 266 26.02 -18.12 -3.51
N VAL A 267 24.76 -17.92 -3.87
CA VAL A 267 23.99 -16.72 -3.54
C VAL A 267 22.79 -17.09 -2.70
N ASP A 268 22.60 -16.43 -1.57
CA ASP A 268 21.41 -16.56 -0.74
C ASP A 268 20.52 -15.31 -0.85
N LEU A 269 19.27 -15.51 -1.26
CA LEU A 269 18.26 -14.45 -1.34
C LEU A 269 17.41 -14.47 -0.06
N PHE A 270 17.53 -13.43 0.77
CA PHE A 270 16.83 -13.35 2.04
C PHE A 270 15.50 -12.62 1.92
N ILE A 271 14.47 -13.16 2.57
CA ILE A 271 13.13 -12.56 2.63
C ILE A 271 12.89 -12.00 4.03
N GLN A 272 12.59 -10.70 4.14
CA GLN A 272 12.22 -10.07 5.42
C GLN A 272 10.72 -9.85 5.58
N THR A 273 9.99 -9.73 4.46
CA THR A 273 8.56 -9.43 4.43
C THR A 273 7.88 -10.13 3.27
N LYS A 274 6.55 -10.27 3.33
CA LYS A 274 5.74 -10.79 2.22
C LYS A 274 5.93 -10.07 0.88
N TYR A 275 6.31 -8.78 0.92
CA TYR A 275 6.54 -7.99 -0.29
C TYR A 275 7.90 -8.28 -0.93
N ASP A 276 8.87 -8.76 -0.15
CA ASP A 276 10.16 -9.21 -0.69
C ASP A 276 10.02 -10.57 -1.35
N ASP A 277 9.15 -11.44 -0.81
CA ASP A 277 8.94 -12.80 -1.30
C ASP A 277 8.63 -12.87 -2.80
N GLU A 278 7.72 -12.03 -3.31
CA GLU A 278 7.39 -12.03 -4.75
C GLU A 278 8.57 -11.54 -5.63
N LEU A 279 9.32 -10.54 -5.17
CA LEU A 279 10.51 -10.05 -5.87
C LEU A 279 11.61 -11.12 -5.87
N VAL A 280 11.89 -11.71 -4.72
CA VAL A 280 12.89 -12.77 -4.54
C VAL A 280 12.55 -14.00 -5.35
N LYS A 281 11.28 -14.45 -5.35
CA LYS A 281 10.82 -15.55 -6.20
C LYS A 281 11.03 -15.26 -7.68
N THR A 282 10.78 -14.02 -8.12
CA THR A 282 11.07 -13.62 -9.50
C THR A 282 12.55 -13.73 -9.82
N ILE A 283 13.42 -13.22 -8.93
CA ILE A 283 14.88 -13.30 -9.10
C ILE A 283 15.34 -14.76 -9.13
N PHE A 284 14.89 -15.58 -8.17
CA PHE A 284 15.22 -17.00 -8.10
C PHE A 284 14.80 -17.75 -9.38
N ASN A 285 13.56 -17.53 -9.84
CA ASN A 285 13.06 -18.16 -11.06
C ASN A 285 13.90 -17.80 -12.29
N HIS A 286 14.37 -16.56 -12.41
CA HIS A 286 15.27 -16.15 -13.51
C HIS A 286 16.54 -17.01 -13.58
N TRP A 287 17.10 -17.39 -12.43
CA TRP A 287 18.30 -18.22 -12.35
C TRP A 287 18.00 -19.71 -12.45
N LYS A 288 16.86 -20.15 -11.92
CA LYS A 288 16.39 -21.53 -12.08
C LYS A 288 16.21 -21.92 -13.55
N PHE A 289 15.63 -21.04 -14.37
CA PHE A 289 15.49 -21.29 -15.82
C PHE A 289 16.82 -21.30 -16.60
N LYS A 290 17.93 -20.96 -15.95
CA LYS A 290 19.28 -21.01 -16.52
C LYS A 290 20.11 -22.17 -15.94
N ASP A 291 19.48 -23.10 -15.21
CA ASP A 291 20.13 -24.24 -14.53
C ASP A 291 21.16 -23.83 -13.44
N TYR A 292 20.93 -22.67 -12.79
CA TYR A 292 21.72 -22.17 -11.64
C TYR A 292 21.02 -22.38 -10.29
N ASP A 293 19.97 -23.20 -10.22
CA ASP A 293 19.22 -23.46 -8.99
C ASP A 293 20.07 -24.09 -7.87
N LYS A 294 21.15 -24.80 -8.21
CA LYS A 294 22.15 -25.28 -7.26
C LYS A 294 23.08 -24.20 -6.67
N TYR A 295 23.06 -22.98 -7.22
CA TYR A 295 23.93 -21.88 -6.82
C TYR A 295 23.17 -20.70 -6.21
N VAL A 296 21.85 -20.66 -6.33
CA VAL A 296 21.02 -19.57 -5.80
C VAL A 296 19.98 -20.16 -4.86
N ASN A 297 19.98 -19.77 -3.59
CA ASN A 297 19.03 -20.25 -2.59
C ASN A 297 18.05 -19.14 -2.18
N VAL A 298 16.90 -19.54 -1.65
CA VAL A 298 15.96 -18.61 -1.00
C VAL A 298 15.88 -18.94 0.48
N ILE A 299 16.08 -17.93 1.32
CA ILE A 299 16.12 -18.07 2.78
C ILE A 299 14.92 -17.35 3.41
N TYR A 300 14.16 -18.11 4.22
CA TYR A 300 12.99 -17.65 4.96
C TYR A 300 13.28 -17.65 6.46
N PRO A 301 13.94 -16.61 7.01
CA PRO A 301 14.14 -16.51 8.44
C PRO A 301 12.79 -16.38 9.16
N THR A 302 12.57 -17.16 10.22
CA THR A 302 11.30 -17.11 10.97
C THR A 302 11.34 -16.14 12.15
N ASN A 303 12.54 -15.87 12.66
CA ASN A 303 12.79 -14.96 13.77
C ASN A 303 14.16 -14.27 13.60
N ILE A 304 14.54 -13.41 14.56
CA ILE A 304 15.78 -12.62 14.50
C ILE A 304 17.03 -13.49 14.62
N ASP A 305 17.00 -14.54 15.43
CA ASP A 305 18.15 -15.42 15.68
C ASP A 305 18.41 -16.33 14.47
N ASP A 306 17.36 -16.92 13.89
CA ASP A 306 17.43 -17.63 12.60
C ASP A 306 18.05 -16.75 11.51
N TYR A 307 17.68 -15.46 11.52
CA TYR A 307 18.16 -14.53 10.52
C TYR A 307 19.65 -14.24 10.70
N LEU A 308 20.10 -13.99 11.94
CA LEU A 308 21.51 -13.79 12.25
C LEU A 308 22.34 -15.05 11.93
N GLU A 309 21.84 -16.23 12.26
CA GLU A 309 22.49 -17.50 11.93
C GLU A 309 22.62 -17.66 10.41
N ALA A 310 21.52 -17.47 9.67
CA ALA A 310 21.56 -17.63 8.22
C ALA A 310 22.49 -16.61 7.54
N ILE A 311 22.52 -15.36 8.00
CA ILE A 311 23.45 -14.33 7.53
C ILE A 311 24.90 -14.73 7.83
N SER A 312 25.18 -15.33 8.99
CA SER A 312 26.55 -15.73 9.38
C SER A 312 27.18 -16.75 8.44
N HIS A 313 26.37 -17.42 7.62
CA HIS A 313 26.83 -18.32 6.56
C HIS A 313 27.30 -17.61 5.28
N CYS A 314 27.11 -16.29 5.17
CA CYS A 314 27.60 -15.50 4.05
C CYS A 314 29.02 -14.98 4.30
N ASN A 315 29.82 -14.85 3.24
CA ASN A 315 31.09 -14.13 3.31
C ASN A 315 30.92 -12.61 3.14
N TYR A 316 29.82 -12.21 2.50
CA TYR A 316 29.55 -10.84 2.11
C TYR A 316 28.05 -10.65 1.94
N VAL A 317 27.51 -9.48 2.28
CA VAL A 317 26.09 -9.15 2.10
C VAL A 317 25.92 -7.87 1.31
N ILE A 318 24.93 -7.83 0.43
CA ILE A 318 24.45 -6.61 -0.22
C ILE A 318 23.00 -6.42 0.19
N SER A 319 22.68 -5.23 0.71
CA SER A 319 21.35 -4.97 1.26
C SER A 319 20.81 -3.59 0.89
N SER A 320 19.54 -3.55 0.48
CA SER A 320 18.76 -2.31 0.40
C SER A 320 17.88 -2.06 1.63
N ARG A 321 17.88 -2.99 2.59
CA ARG A 321 17.18 -2.91 3.88
C ARG A 321 18.15 -2.40 4.96
N PHE A 322 17.78 -1.32 5.66
CA PHE A 322 18.61 -0.71 6.71
C PHE A 322 19.06 -1.72 7.78
N HIS A 323 18.12 -2.44 8.40
CA HIS A 323 18.44 -3.47 9.37
C HIS A 323 19.04 -4.75 8.74
N GLY A 324 18.93 -4.95 7.42
CA GLY A 324 19.70 -6.00 6.75
C GLY A 324 21.21 -5.75 6.86
N CYS A 325 21.65 -4.49 6.73
CA CYS A 325 23.05 -4.11 6.96
C CYS A 325 23.45 -4.26 8.42
N ILE A 326 22.62 -3.77 9.37
CA ILE A 326 22.92 -3.83 10.81
C ILE A 326 23.06 -5.29 11.28
N LEU A 327 22.11 -6.15 10.93
CA LEU A 327 22.15 -7.57 11.30
C LEU A 327 23.34 -8.29 10.64
N SER A 328 23.77 -7.87 9.45
CA SER A 328 25.00 -8.39 8.82
C SER A 328 26.24 -8.03 9.61
N PHE A 329 26.41 -6.75 9.97
CA PHE A 329 27.52 -6.35 10.82
C PHE A 329 27.48 -7.04 12.19
N LEU A 330 26.28 -7.21 12.76
CA LEU A 330 26.11 -7.95 13.99
C LEU A 330 26.47 -9.44 13.81
N ALA A 331 26.15 -10.07 12.70
CA ALA A 331 26.57 -11.45 12.40
C ALA A 331 28.08 -11.57 12.13
N GLY A 332 28.83 -10.47 12.09
CA GLY A 332 30.26 -10.45 11.76
C GLY A 332 30.54 -10.53 10.26
N VAL A 333 29.52 -10.24 9.43
CA VAL A 333 29.60 -10.31 7.98
C VAL A 333 29.62 -8.89 7.39
N PRO A 334 30.62 -8.55 6.57
CA PRO A 334 30.68 -7.24 5.94
C PRO A 334 29.50 -7.04 4.98
N ALA A 335 28.89 -5.86 5.06
CA ALA A 335 27.74 -5.48 4.26
C ALA A 335 28.02 -4.25 3.39
N ILE A 336 27.49 -4.27 2.16
CA ILE A 336 27.37 -3.12 1.29
C ILE A 336 25.93 -2.63 1.32
N GLY A 337 25.77 -1.33 1.54
CA GLY A 337 24.49 -0.65 1.51
C GLY A 337 24.17 -0.25 0.08
N VAL A 338 22.95 -0.51 -0.37
CA VAL A 338 22.44 0.08 -1.60
C VAL A 338 21.12 0.78 -1.34
N TYR A 339 20.86 1.90 -2.02
CA TYR A 339 19.63 2.65 -1.79
C TYR A 339 19.13 3.33 -3.07
N PHE A 340 17.82 3.58 -3.11
CA PHE A 340 17.18 4.34 -4.18
C PHE A 340 16.81 5.73 -3.67
N ASN A 341 16.48 6.65 -4.59
CA ASN A 341 16.04 8.00 -4.24
C ASN A 341 14.92 8.04 -3.20
N SER A 342 13.95 7.12 -3.32
CA SER A 342 12.78 7.03 -2.44
C SER A 342 13.09 6.50 -1.04
N HIS A 343 14.24 5.85 -0.83
CA HIS A 343 14.61 5.29 0.48
C HIS A 343 15.13 6.32 1.47
N GLY A 344 15.42 7.55 1.02
CA GLY A 344 15.87 8.65 1.88
C GLY A 344 17.32 8.54 2.32
N HIS A 345 17.66 9.20 3.43
CA HIS A 345 19.04 9.46 3.86
C HIS A 345 19.59 8.47 4.90
N LYS A 346 18.75 7.59 5.46
CA LYS A 346 19.17 6.70 6.56
C LYS A 346 20.33 5.80 6.20
N MET A 347 20.28 5.16 5.03
CA MET A 347 21.31 4.21 4.59
C MET A 347 22.67 4.90 4.43
N PRO A 348 22.82 5.98 3.62
CA PRO A 348 24.10 6.68 3.54
C PRO A 348 24.51 7.31 4.88
N GLY A 349 23.55 7.78 5.69
CA GLY A 349 23.82 8.34 7.01
C GLY A 349 24.44 7.33 8.00
N LEU A 350 24.01 6.07 7.98
CA LEU A 350 24.61 4.98 8.76
C LEU A 350 26.05 4.69 8.30
N TYR A 351 26.28 4.53 7.00
CA TYR A 351 27.61 4.22 6.48
C TYR A 351 28.61 5.37 6.72
N LYS A 352 28.14 6.62 6.67
CA LYS A 352 28.93 7.78 7.08
C LYS A 352 29.26 7.76 8.56
N MET A 353 28.30 7.39 9.42
CA MET A 353 28.52 7.25 10.87
C MET A 353 29.53 6.13 11.18
N LEU A 354 29.53 5.06 10.39
CA LEU A 354 30.45 3.93 10.50
C LEU A 354 31.81 4.15 9.81
N ASN A 355 32.06 5.35 9.25
CA ASN A 355 33.29 5.70 8.52
C ASN A 355 33.58 4.82 7.29
N VAL A 356 32.53 4.34 6.61
CA VAL A 356 32.64 3.43 5.44
C VAL A 356 31.71 3.85 4.30
N SER A 357 31.58 5.16 4.05
CA SER A 357 30.72 5.73 3.00
C SER A 357 30.94 5.12 1.61
N ASP A 358 32.17 4.71 1.30
CA ASP A 358 32.55 4.09 0.01
C ASP A 358 31.95 2.68 -0.18
N SER A 359 31.32 2.12 0.85
CA SER A 359 30.58 0.85 0.82
C SER A 359 29.06 1.06 0.78
N CYS A 360 28.58 2.27 0.43
CA CYS A 360 27.17 2.57 0.26
C CYS A 360 26.86 3.25 -1.07
N PHE A 361 26.06 2.60 -1.92
CA PHE A 361 25.83 3.06 -3.29
C PHE A 361 24.37 3.43 -3.57
N LYS A 362 24.19 4.55 -4.27
CA LYS A 362 22.89 4.96 -4.80
C LYS A 362 22.65 4.30 -6.15
N ILE A 363 21.58 3.51 -6.27
CA ILE A 363 21.24 2.81 -7.52
C ILE A 363 20.32 3.66 -8.40
N ASN A 364 20.62 3.70 -9.69
CA ASN A 364 19.77 4.23 -10.75
C ASN A 364 20.01 3.49 -12.08
N ASN A 365 19.24 3.81 -13.12
CA ASN A 365 19.34 3.13 -14.41
C ASN A 365 20.71 3.25 -15.09
N THR A 366 21.49 4.30 -14.81
CA THR A 366 22.74 4.58 -15.54
C THR A 366 23.98 4.01 -14.87
N ASN A 367 23.89 3.57 -13.60
CA ASN A 367 25.06 3.18 -12.81
C ASN A 367 25.07 1.73 -12.31
N ILE A 368 24.05 0.91 -12.59
CA ILE A 368 23.96 -0.49 -12.13
C ILE A 368 25.22 -1.28 -12.49
N SER A 369 25.65 -1.26 -13.75
CA SER A 369 26.82 -2.02 -14.21
C SER A 369 28.13 -1.55 -13.56
N LEU A 370 28.28 -0.25 -13.30
CA LEU A 370 29.44 0.31 -12.62
C LEU A 370 29.47 -0.14 -11.16
N ILE A 371 28.35 0.00 -10.46
CA ILE A 371 28.22 -0.37 -9.04
C ILE A 371 28.43 -1.87 -8.86
N SER A 372 27.87 -2.71 -9.73
CA SER A 372 28.10 -4.16 -9.70
C SER A 372 29.60 -4.47 -9.74
N LYS A 373 30.34 -3.89 -10.69
CA LYS A 373 31.80 -4.07 -10.79
C LYS A 373 32.54 -3.62 -9.52
N LEU A 374 32.18 -2.46 -8.96
CA LEU A 374 32.79 -1.94 -7.73
C LEU A 374 32.54 -2.87 -6.53
N ILE A 375 31.33 -3.42 -6.41
CA ILE A 375 30.98 -4.38 -5.37
C ILE A 375 31.83 -5.65 -5.51
N ILE A 376 31.91 -6.20 -6.73
CA ILE A 376 32.68 -7.42 -7.00
C ILE A 376 34.18 -7.21 -6.76
N SER A 377 34.75 -6.05 -7.12
CA SER A 377 36.15 -5.74 -6.82
C SER A 377 36.42 -5.62 -5.32
N ASN A 378 35.45 -5.10 -4.55
CA ASN A 378 35.59 -4.93 -3.11
C ASN A 378 35.45 -6.23 -2.31
N TYR A 379 34.98 -7.32 -2.93
CA TYR A 379 34.83 -8.63 -2.27
C TYR A 379 36.14 -9.15 -1.65
N ASN A 380 37.28 -8.87 -2.27
CA ASN A 380 38.58 -9.30 -1.74
C ASN A 380 39.03 -8.46 -0.54
N SER A 381 38.57 -7.21 -0.43
CA SER A 381 38.88 -6.28 0.67
C SER A 381 37.89 -6.39 1.85
N LYS A 382 37.00 -7.39 1.84
CA LYS A 382 35.92 -7.57 2.81
C LYS A 382 36.38 -7.63 4.27
N SER A 383 37.53 -8.27 4.55
CA SER A 383 38.06 -8.40 5.91
C SER A 383 38.48 -7.05 6.47
N LYS A 384 39.14 -6.21 5.64
CA LYS A 384 39.53 -4.84 6.01
C LYS A 384 38.31 -3.97 6.30
N LEU A 385 37.27 -4.07 5.47
CA LEU A 385 36.00 -3.38 5.71
C LEU A 385 35.40 -3.80 7.05
N MET A 386 35.33 -5.10 7.34
CA MET A 386 34.75 -5.61 8.58
C MET A 386 35.53 -5.17 9.82
N GLU A 387 36.87 -5.17 9.77
CA GLU A 387 37.72 -4.70 10.86
C GLU A 387 37.46 -3.21 11.18
N GLN A 388 37.43 -2.35 10.15
CA GLN A 388 37.14 -0.92 10.31
C GLN A 388 35.75 -0.69 10.92
N VAL A 389 34.74 -1.42 10.44
CA VAL A 389 33.36 -1.31 10.94
C VAL A 389 33.25 -1.80 12.37
N ASN A 390 33.86 -2.93 12.72
CA ASN A 390 33.83 -3.49 14.08
C ASN A 390 34.41 -2.53 15.11
N ASN A 391 35.60 -1.97 14.84
CA ASN A 391 36.24 -1.01 15.73
C ASN A 391 35.33 0.21 15.99
N LYS A 392 34.68 0.71 14.92
CA LYS A 392 33.76 1.84 15.04
C LYS A 392 32.48 1.47 15.79
N ILE A 393 31.92 0.29 15.54
CA ILE A 393 30.73 -0.22 16.23
C ILE A 393 31.00 -0.35 17.73
N GLU A 394 32.09 -0.96 18.14
CA GLU A 394 32.39 -1.16 19.58
C GLU A 394 32.58 0.18 20.30
N MET A 395 33.27 1.14 19.68
CA MET A 395 33.37 2.50 20.20
C MET A 395 31.98 3.16 20.36
N LEU A 396 31.11 3.04 19.35
CA LEU A 396 29.76 3.60 19.40
C LEU A 396 28.83 2.87 20.37
N LYS A 397 29.02 1.55 20.58
CA LYS A 397 28.29 0.79 21.61
C LYS A 397 28.61 1.31 23.00
N ILE A 398 29.88 1.49 23.32
CA ILE A 398 30.31 2.07 24.61
C ILE A 398 29.70 3.46 24.78
N LYS A 399 29.83 4.33 23.78
CA LYS A 399 29.24 5.67 23.81
C LYS A 399 27.73 5.64 24.07
N THR A 400 27.01 4.76 23.38
CA THR A 400 25.54 4.66 23.47
C THR A 400 25.11 4.05 24.79
N LYS A 401 25.83 3.06 25.30
CA LYS A 401 25.59 2.49 26.63
C LYS A 401 25.78 3.53 27.72
N ASN A 402 26.91 4.24 27.72
CA ASN A 402 27.20 5.27 28.72
C ASN A 402 26.18 6.41 28.67
N TRP A 403 25.76 6.81 27.45
CA TRP A 403 24.69 7.78 27.29
C TRP A 403 23.36 7.25 27.85
N ALA A 404 22.96 6.02 27.53
CA ALA A 404 21.71 5.45 28.02
C ALA A 404 21.73 5.27 29.55
N GLU A 405 22.86 4.84 30.12
CA GLU A 405 23.05 4.71 31.57
C GLU A 405 22.88 6.06 32.27
N LYS A 406 23.58 7.08 31.79
CA LYS A 406 23.43 8.43 32.31
C LYS A 406 22.00 8.94 32.15
N GLU A 407 21.45 8.88 30.96
CA GLU A 407 20.23 9.62 30.62
C GLU A 407 18.96 8.90 31.04
N LEU A 408 18.96 7.58 31.18
CA LEU A 408 17.80 6.85 31.71
C LEU A 408 17.80 6.83 33.24
N PHE A 409 18.97 6.67 33.89
CA PHE A 409 19.03 6.36 35.33
C PHE A 409 19.47 7.54 36.22
N SER A 410 19.88 8.68 35.65
CA SER A 410 20.14 9.89 36.44
C SER A 410 18.86 10.58 36.90
N SER A 411 18.93 11.17 38.10
CA SER A 411 17.90 12.08 38.60
C SER A 411 17.60 13.18 37.58
N TYR A 412 16.33 13.39 37.29
CA TYR A 412 15.86 14.44 36.39
C TYR A 412 15.23 15.54 37.21
N THR A 413 15.70 16.77 37.03
CA THR A 413 15.02 17.97 37.52
C THR A 413 14.34 18.60 36.31
N VAL A 414 13.03 18.81 36.40
CA VAL A 414 12.27 19.49 35.35
C VAL A 414 12.75 20.93 35.32
N ASN A 415 13.55 21.29 34.31
CA ASN A 415 14.18 22.61 34.26
C ASN A 415 13.21 23.72 33.82
N GLU A 416 12.06 23.39 33.22
CA GLU A 416 11.09 24.38 32.75
C GLU A 416 9.67 23.79 32.80
N GLU A 417 8.69 24.59 33.27
CA GLU A 417 7.27 24.26 33.10
C GLU A 417 6.96 24.02 31.61
N LEU A 418 5.97 23.16 31.34
CA LEU A 418 5.46 23.01 29.98
C LEU A 418 4.99 24.38 29.47
N ASN A 419 5.71 24.94 28.49
CA ASN A 419 5.37 26.24 27.95
C ASN A 419 4.02 26.11 27.25
N GLN A 420 3.07 27.02 27.52
CA GLN A 420 1.79 27.07 26.83
C GLN A 420 1.96 27.07 25.29
N ILE A 421 3.08 27.61 24.80
CA ILE A 421 3.47 27.59 23.38
C ILE A 421 3.59 26.16 22.82
N ASP A 422 4.09 25.18 23.60
CA ASP A 422 4.25 23.81 23.12
C ASP A 422 2.90 23.13 22.85
N ILE A 423 1.93 23.25 23.77
CA ILE A 423 0.57 22.75 23.55
C ILE A 423 -0.10 23.49 22.40
N LEU A 424 0.06 24.83 22.33
CA LEU A 424 -0.50 25.65 21.26
C LEU A 424 0.00 25.21 19.87
N ASN A 425 1.30 24.90 19.72
CA ASN A 425 1.86 24.41 18.46
C ASN A 425 1.23 23.08 18.02
N PHE A 426 0.97 22.17 18.96
CA PHE A 426 0.30 20.89 18.68
C PHE A 426 -1.17 21.09 18.30
N MET A 427 -1.88 21.95 19.04
CA MET A 427 -3.26 22.32 18.76
C MET A 427 -3.41 23.03 17.41
N GLU A 428 -2.47 23.91 17.04
CA GLU A 428 -2.43 24.57 15.74
C GLU A 428 -2.24 23.57 14.60
N TYR A 429 -1.32 22.61 14.76
CA TYR A 429 -1.13 21.52 13.78
C TYR A 429 -2.42 20.69 13.63
N LEU A 430 -3.07 20.36 14.75
CA LEU A 430 -4.32 19.60 14.78
C LEU A 430 -5.48 20.35 14.10
N GLU A 431 -5.64 21.65 14.37
CA GLU A 431 -6.65 22.49 13.72
C GLU A 431 -6.40 22.64 12.21
N LYS A 432 -5.14 22.82 11.79
CA LYS A 432 -4.80 22.89 10.37
C LYS A 432 -5.14 21.60 9.64
N PHE A 433 -4.88 20.46 10.26
CA PHE A 433 -5.32 19.16 9.73
C PHE A 433 -6.85 19.14 9.57
N ARG A 434 -7.62 19.55 10.59
CA ARG A 434 -9.09 19.63 10.49
C ARG A 434 -9.55 20.52 9.34
N LEU A 435 -8.97 21.72 9.18
CA LEU A 435 -9.31 22.64 8.09
C LEU A 435 -8.98 22.06 6.71
N SER A 436 -7.82 21.39 6.56
CA SER A 436 -7.45 20.72 5.30
C SER A 436 -8.42 19.59 4.94
N SER A 437 -8.85 18.78 5.92
CA SER A 437 -9.82 17.71 5.70
C SER A 437 -11.18 18.24 5.24
N ILE A 438 -11.62 19.39 5.78
CA ILE A 438 -12.84 20.09 5.36
C ILE A 438 -12.65 20.69 3.95
N ALA A 439 -11.49 21.25 3.64
CA ALA A 439 -11.20 21.83 2.33
C ALA A 439 -11.17 20.77 1.23
N ASP A 440 -10.58 19.60 1.49
CA ASP A 440 -10.60 18.45 0.58
C ASP A 440 -12.03 17.94 0.40
N THR A 441 -12.81 17.83 1.49
CA THR A 441 -14.24 17.48 1.41
C THR A 441 -15.04 18.51 0.62
N LYS A 442 -14.80 19.81 0.79
CA LYS A 442 -15.45 20.88 0.00
C LYS A 442 -15.04 20.83 -1.47
N LYS A 443 -13.77 20.51 -1.76
CA LYS A 443 -13.26 20.36 -3.12
C LYS A 443 -13.91 19.15 -3.80
N GLU A 444 -14.05 18.03 -3.08
CA GLU A 444 -14.78 16.85 -3.54
C GLU A 444 -16.27 17.16 -3.75
N ILE A 445 -16.93 17.84 -2.80
CA ILE A 445 -18.33 18.29 -2.94
C ILE A 445 -18.49 19.24 -4.13
N ASN A 446 -17.58 20.17 -4.36
CA ASN A 446 -17.63 21.09 -5.50
C ASN A 446 -17.39 20.37 -6.82
N VAL A 447 -16.55 19.34 -6.84
CA VAL A 447 -16.39 18.46 -8.01
C VAL A 447 -17.68 17.68 -8.27
N VAL A 448 -18.32 17.14 -7.23
CA VAL A 448 -19.61 16.43 -7.34
C VAL A 448 -20.71 17.38 -7.83
N ARG A 449 -20.87 18.56 -7.23
CA ARG A 449 -21.85 19.58 -7.67
C ARG A 449 -21.63 20.05 -9.09
N LYS A 450 -20.36 20.21 -9.50
CA LYS A 450 -20.03 20.55 -10.89
C LYS A 450 -20.43 19.42 -11.84
N ILE A 451 -20.20 18.17 -11.45
CA ILE A 451 -20.65 17.00 -12.22
C ILE A 451 -22.18 16.94 -12.28
N GLU A 452 -22.89 17.19 -11.17
CA GLU A 452 -24.36 17.23 -11.11
C GLU A 452 -24.94 18.31 -12.02
N TYR A 453 -24.41 19.53 -11.97
CA TYR A 453 -24.80 20.63 -12.85
C TYR A 453 -24.54 20.32 -14.32
N GLU A 454 -23.35 19.78 -14.64
CA GLU A 454 -23.04 19.34 -16.01
C GLU A 454 -23.99 18.22 -16.47
N LEU A 455 -24.42 17.32 -15.57
CA LEU A 455 -25.37 16.25 -15.84
C LEU A 455 -26.80 16.78 -16.08
N GLU A 456 -27.19 17.84 -15.39
CA GLU A 456 -28.50 18.48 -15.53
C GLU A 456 -28.60 19.25 -16.86
N CYS A 457 -27.58 20.03 -17.23
CA CYS A 457 -27.50 20.65 -18.56
C CYS A 457 -27.51 19.61 -19.70
N LEU A 458 -26.90 18.44 -19.49
CA LEU A 458 -26.93 17.36 -20.48
C LEU A 458 -28.31 16.72 -20.61
N LYS A 459 -29.07 16.61 -19.52
CA LYS A 459 -30.47 16.13 -19.56
C LYS A 459 -31.38 17.11 -20.30
N GLU A 460 -31.23 18.41 -20.06
CA GLU A 460 -32.00 19.43 -20.80
C GLU A 460 -31.72 19.39 -22.31
N ASN A 461 -30.44 19.24 -22.69
CA ASN A 461 -30.07 19.07 -24.09
C ASN A 461 -30.60 17.76 -24.68
N GLN A 462 -30.63 16.67 -23.90
CA GLN A 462 -31.23 15.40 -24.33
C GLN A 462 -32.73 15.56 -24.58
N TYR A 463 -33.48 16.19 -23.67
CA TYR A 463 -34.91 16.47 -23.86
C TYR A 463 -35.18 17.36 -25.09
N ALA A 464 -34.33 18.36 -25.34
CA ALA A 464 -34.44 19.21 -26.53
C ALA A 464 -34.21 18.41 -27.83
N ILE A 465 -33.24 17.49 -27.83
CA ILE A 465 -32.95 16.60 -28.96
C ILE A 465 -34.08 15.59 -29.16
N GLU A 466 -34.58 14.97 -28.10
CA GLU A 466 -35.69 14.02 -28.15
C GLU A 466 -36.98 14.68 -28.69
N SER A 467 -37.28 15.91 -28.24
CA SER A 467 -38.42 16.68 -28.76
C SER A 467 -38.27 17.03 -30.25
N GLN A 468 -37.06 17.33 -30.72
CA GLN A 468 -36.80 17.57 -32.14
C GLN A 468 -36.90 16.28 -32.96
N LEU A 469 -36.40 15.15 -32.44
CA LEU A 469 -36.52 13.84 -33.08
C LEU A 469 -37.98 13.39 -33.19
N GLU A 470 -38.79 13.65 -32.18
CA GLU A 470 -40.23 13.34 -32.20
C GLU A 470 -40.97 14.16 -33.28
N LYS A 471 -40.65 15.45 -33.42
CA LYS A 471 -41.16 16.30 -34.52
C LYS A 471 -40.74 15.77 -35.89
N ILE A 472 -39.51 15.32 -36.00
CA ILE A 472 -38.97 14.71 -37.23
C ILE A 472 -39.71 13.42 -37.55
N HIS A 473 -39.89 12.52 -36.58
CA HIS A 473 -40.62 11.26 -36.77
C HIS A 473 -42.08 11.49 -37.16
N THR A 474 -42.76 12.44 -36.52
CA THR A 474 -44.12 12.83 -36.89
C THR A 474 -44.18 13.29 -38.34
N LYS A 475 -43.23 14.14 -38.77
CA LYS A 475 -43.13 14.62 -40.15
C LYS A 475 -42.77 13.50 -41.13
N GLN A 476 -41.94 12.55 -40.72
CA GLN A 476 -41.56 11.38 -41.52
C GLN A 476 -42.75 10.44 -41.74
N ASN A 477 -43.57 10.22 -40.71
CA ASN A 477 -44.78 9.40 -40.79
C ASN A 477 -45.83 10.08 -41.67
N PHE A 478 -46.04 11.39 -41.52
CA PHE A 478 -46.92 12.15 -42.42
C PHE A 478 -46.49 12.05 -43.89
N ILE A 479 -45.19 12.13 -44.16
CA ILE A 479 -44.64 11.97 -45.52
C ILE A 479 -44.87 10.54 -46.05
N LYS A 480 -44.69 9.51 -45.21
CA LYS A 480 -44.96 8.11 -45.58
C LYS A 480 -46.43 7.87 -45.88
N GLU A 481 -47.34 8.41 -45.08
CA GLU A 481 -48.78 8.34 -45.33
C GLU A 481 -49.15 8.99 -46.67
N LYS A 482 -48.59 10.19 -46.94
CA LYS A 482 -48.75 10.87 -48.23
C LYS A 482 -48.20 10.08 -49.41
N LEU A 483 -47.05 9.40 -49.26
CA LEU A 483 -46.51 8.51 -50.30
C LEU A 483 -47.46 7.34 -50.58
N THR A 484 -48.02 6.74 -49.53
CA THR A 484 -48.99 5.64 -49.65
C THR A 484 -50.26 6.10 -50.38
N GLU A 485 -50.70 7.35 -50.16
CA GLU A 485 -51.84 7.97 -50.84
C GLU A 485 -51.54 8.29 -52.32
N ILE A 486 -50.29 8.62 -52.65
CA ILE A 486 -49.83 9.03 -54.00
C ILE A 486 -49.41 7.85 -54.86
N GLU A 487 -48.96 6.74 -54.30
CA GLU A 487 -48.71 5.49 -55.04
C GLU A 487 -49.98 4.95 -55.74
N GLY A 488 -51.17 5.45 -55.38
CA GLY A 488 -52.42 5.25 -56.12
C GLY A 488 -52.65 6.17 -57.32
N ASN A 489 -51.92 7.30 -57.48
CA ASN A 489 -52.19 8.31 -58.52
C ASN A 489 -50.93 9.09 -59.00
N SER A 490 -50.41 8.66 -60.15
CA SER A 490 -49.50 9.37 -61.08
C SER A 490 -48.07 9.77 -60.63
N LYS A 491 -47.13 9.62 -61.58
CA LYS A 491 -45.66 9.67 -61.43
C LYS A 491 -45.04 11.04 -61.07
N ASN A 492 -45.78 12.15 -61.16
CA ASN A 492 -45.19 13.50 -61.03
C ASN A 492 -45.09 14.03 -59.58
N ASN A 493 -45.77 13.42 -58.60
CA ASN A 493 -45.67 13.85 -57.19
C ASN A 493 -44.53 13.16 -56.41
N PHE A 494 -43.92 12.12 -56.97
CA PHE A 494 -42.92 11.30 -56.29
C PHE A 494 -41.58 12.06 -56.10
N ASP A 495 -41.14 12.81 -57.11
CA ASP A 495 -39.84 13.50 -57.09
C ASP A 495 -39.79 14.65 -56.06
N ASN A 496 -40.89 15.37 -55.85
CA ASN A 496 -40.95 16.47 -54.87
C ASN A 496 -40.87 15.94 -53.43
N ILE A 497 -41.49 14.79 -53.15
CA ILE A 497 -41.46 14.15 -51.84
C ILE A 497 -40.09 13.50 -51.57
N GLN A 498 -39.48 12.92 -52.60
CA GLN A 498 -38.14 12.33 -52.50
C GLN A 498 -37.08 13.40 -52.17
N ASN A 499 -37.19 14.61 -52.75
CA ASN A 499 -36.34 15.74 -52.41
C ASN A 499 -36.54 16.25 -50.96
N GLN A 500 -37.78 16.22 -50.45
CA GLN A 500 -38.05 16.56 -49.05
C GLN A 500 -37.45 15.53 -48.08
N LEU A 501 -37.46 14.24 -48.42
CA LEU A 501 -36.82 13.18 -47.63
C LEU A 501 -35.30 13.32 -47.57
N VAL A 502 -34.65 13.63 -48.70
CA VAL A 502 -33.20 13.88 -48.76
C VAL A 502 -32.83 15.10 -47.90
N THR A 503 -33.64 16.16 -47.95
CA THR A 503 -33.43 17.36 -47.11
C THR A 503 -33.62 17.05 -45.62
N LEU A 504 -34.61 16.22 -45.27
CA LEU A 504 -34.83 15.77 -43.89
C LEU A 504 -33.65 14.92 -43.39
N GLN A 505 -33.13 14.01 -44.21
CA GLN A 505 -31.95 13.20 -43.90
C GLN A 505 -30.69 14.05 -43.70
N LYS A 506 -30.52 15.11 -44.50
CA LYS A 506 -29.42 16.07 -44.33
C LYS A 506 -29.53 16.81 -42.99
N ASN A 507 -30.72 17.28 -42.62
CA ASN A 507 -30.94 17.97 -41.34
C ASN A 507 -30.75 17.03 -40.14
N ILE A 508 -31.16 15.76 -40.24
CA ILE A 508 -30.88 14.74 -39.20
C ILE A 508 -29.36 14.55 -39.03
N ASN A 509 -28.61 14.50 -40.13
CA ASN A 509 -27.16 14.34 -40.08
C ASN A 509 -26.42 15.59 -39.55
N GLU A 510 -26.96 16.79 -39.77
CA GLU A 510 -26.44 18.04 -39.19
C GLU A 510 -26.71 18.16 -37.67
N ILE A 511 -27.88 17.71 -37.20
CA ILE A 511 -28.20 17.63 -35.77
C ILE A 511 -27.30 16.60 -35.06
N LEU A 512 -26.93 15.52 -35.76
CA LEU A 512 -26.01 14.47 -35.29
C LEU A 512 -24.51 14.82 -35.49
N SER A 513 -24.19 16.08 -35.81
CA SER A 513 -22.85 16.47 -36.26
C SER A 513 -21.71 16.25 -35.23
N HIS A 514 -20.50 16.22 -35.79
CA HIS A 514 -19.23 15.76 -35.22
C HIS A 514 -18.80 16.44 -33.90
N ASP A 515 -19.32 17.63 -33.59
CA ASP A 515 -18.92 18.41 -32.41
C ASP A 515 -19.54 17.91 -31.10
N ASN A 516 -20.80 17.44 -31.13
CA ASN A 516 -21.42 16.81 -29.95
C ASN A 516 -20.74 15.48 -29.61
N ARG A 517 -20.31 14.72 -30.63
CA ARG A 517 -19.57 13.46 -30.49
C ARG A 517 -18.16 13.68 -29.90
N LYS A 518 -17.45 14.72 -30.32
CA LYS A 518 -16.11 15.07 -29.77
C LYS A 518 -16.19 15.57 -28.32
N ILE A 519 -17.21 16.34 -27.95
CA ILE A 519 -17.42 16.77 -26.57
C ILE A 519 -17.72 15.56 -25.66
N TYR A 520 -18.57 14.64 -26.14
CA TYR A 520 -18.90 13.40 -25.44
C TYR A 520 -17.69 12.44 -25.31
N GLU A 521 -16.87 12.29 -26.35
CA GLU A 521 -15.63 11.49 -26.30
C GLU A 521 -14.55 12.11 -25.40
N LYS A 522 -14.44 13.45 -25.36
CA LYS A 522 -13.53 14.17 -24.45
C LYS A 522 -13.99 14.07 -22.99
N PHE A 523 -15.30 14.01 -22.75
CA PHE A 523 -15.93 13.72 -21.46
C PHE A 523 -15.68 12.26 -21.01
N LEU A 524 -15.86 11.27 -21.89
CA LEU A 524 -15.56 9.85 -21.62
C LEU A 524 -14.07 9.61 -21.29
N ARG A 525 -13.15 10.33 -21.94
CA ARG A 525 -11.70 10.29 -21.63
C ARG A 525 -11.34 10.95 -20.29
N LYS A 526 -12.16 11.87 -19.76
CA LYS A 526 -11.98 12.47 -18.43
C LYS A 526 -12.58 11.59 -17.33
N LEU A 527 -13.74 10.98 -17.57
CA LEU A 527 -14.42 10.07 -16.64
C LEU A 527 -13.65 8.75 -16.38
N THR A 528 -12.91 8.25 -17.38
CA THR A 528 -12.10 7.02 -17.26
C THR A 528 -10.90 7.12 -16.31
N LYS A 529 -10.59 8.32 -15.79
CA LYS A 529 -9.53 8.52 -14.78
C LYS A 529 -10.00 8.47 -13.32
N LEU A 530 -11.32 8.35 -13.06
CA LEU A 530 -11.88 8.20 -11.71
C LEU A 530 -12.24 6.73 -11.49
N SER A 531 -11.49 6.06 -10.62
CA SER A 531 -11.58 4.61 -10.39
C SER A 531 -12.74 4.25 -9.45
N PHE A 532 -13.93 4.13 -10.00
CA PHE A 532 -15.02 3.34 -9.40
C PHE A 532 -15.40 2.19 -10.35
N PRO A 533 -15.81 1.02 -9.85
CA PRO A 533 -16.37 -0.04 -10.70
C PRO A 533 -17.67 0.49 -11.34
N LYS A 534 -17.60 0.85 -12.62
CA LYS A 534 -18.72 1.39 -13.39
C LYS A 534 -19.79 0.31 -13.53
N ARG A 535 -21.05 0.62 -13.17
CA ARG A 535 -22.21 -0.20 -13.55
C ARG A 535 -22.37 -0.15 -15.06
N ILE A 536 -22.43 -1.32 -15.69
CA ILE A 536 -22.34 -1.48 -17.15
C ILE A 536 -23.72 -1.62 -17.77
N PHE A 537 -24.51 -2.57 -17.27
CA PHE A 537 -25.93 -2.67 -17.61
C PHE A 537 -26.70 -3.22 -16.42
N SER A 538 -28.03 -3.10 -16.45
CA SER A 538 -28.91 -3.77 -15.50
C SER A 538 -29.83 -4.73 -16.25
N LEU A 539 -30.06 -5.88 -15.65
CA LEU A 539 -30.88 -6.95 -16.19
C LEU A 539 -32.08 -7.17 -15.27
N LYS A 540 -33.28 -7.19 -15.86
CA LYS A 540 -34.50 -7.60 -15.16
C LYS A 540 -34.50 -9.13 -15.06
N LEU A 541 -34.47 -9.67 -13.84
CA LEU A 541 -34.52 -11.10 -13.56
C LEU A 541 -35.86 -11.43 -12.89
N ASN A 542 -36.68 -12.26 -13.55
CA ASN A 542 -37.91 -12.78 -12.96
C ASN A 542 -37.60 -14.10 -12.26
N MET A 543 -38.09 -14.27 -11.03
CA MET A 543 -37.91 -15.49 -10.25
C MET A 543 -39.25 -16.20 -10.05
N ASP A 544 -39.23 -17.52 -9.89
CA ASP A 544 -40.41 -18.41 -9.78
C ASP A 544 -41.48 -17.93 -8.76
N ASN A 545 -41.05 -17.28 -7.68
CA ASN A 545 -41.93 -16.66 -6.69
C ASN A 545 -42.65 -15.37 -7.14
N LYS A 546 -42.71 -15.10 -8.45
CA LYS A 546 -43.24 -13.87 -9.09
C LYS A 546 -42.55 -12.57 -8.65
N LYS A 547 -41.39 -12.64 -7.99
CA LYS A 547 -40.58 -11.46 -7.67
C LYS A 547 -39.65 -11.16 -8.83
N THR A 548 -39.80 -9.97 -9.40
CA THR A 548 -38.81 -9.43 -10.32
C THR A 548 -37.73 -8.69 -9.54
N LYS A 549 -36.46 -8.97 -9.83
CA LYS A 549 -35.31 -8.22 -9.31
C LYS A 549 -34.55 -7.55 -10.46
N LEU A 550 -34.18 -6.28 -10.29
CA LEU A 550 -33.25 -5.61 -11.20
C LEU A 550 -31.82 -5.86 -10.71
N ILE A 551 -30.99 -6.51 -11.54
CA ILE A 551 -29.60 -6.84 -11.19
C ILE A 551 -28.67 -5.93 -11.99
N SER A 552 -27.88 -5.11 -11.29
CA SER A 552 -26.84 -4.31 -11.93
C SER A 552 -25.54 -5.10 -12.05
N PHE A 553 -24.94 -5.05 -13.22
CA PHE A 553 -23.65 -5.67 -13.51
C PHE A 553 -22.54 -4.62 -13.54
N VAL A 554 -21.36 -4.98 -13.07
CA VAL A 554 -20.11 -4.21 -13.21
C VAL A 554 -19.07 -5.06 -13.94
N ALA A 555 -18.07 -4.47 -14.60
CA ALA A 555 -16.93 -5.24 -15.10
C ALA A 555 -15.62 -4.95 -14.39
N ASN A 556 -14.79 -5.99 -14.40
CA ASN A 556 -13.38 -5.84 -14.10
C ASN A 556 -12.62 -5.44 -15.37
N LYS A 557 -11.38 -5.00 -15.19
CA LYS A 557 -10.47 -4.68 -16.31
C LYS A 557 -11.05 -3.66 -17.32
N ASN A 558 -11.73 -2.63 -16.81
CA ASN A 558 -12.38 -1.56 -17.59
C ASN A 558 -11.51 -0.92 -18.70
N LYS A 559 -10.17 -1.00 -18.61
CA LYS A 559 -9.27 -0.50 -19.65
C LYS A 559 -9.35 -1.24 -21.00
N TYR A 560 -9.89 -2.46 -21.02
CA TYR A 560 -10.08 -3.27 -22.23
C TYR A 560 -11.53 -3.24 -22.74
N LEU A 561 -12.37 -2.42 -22.11
CA LEU A 561 -13.82 -2.41 -22.28
C LEU A 561 -14.28 -1.01 -22.66
N ILE A 562 -15.02 -0.91 -23.76
CA ILE A 562 -15.55 0.35 -24.27
C ILE A 562 -17.07 0.17 -24.39
N TRP A 563 -17.83 0.96 -23.62
CA TRP A 563 -19.29 0.95 -23.68
C TRP A 563 -19.79 2.02 -24.65
N ASN A 564 -20.66 1.62 -25.58
CA ASN A 564 -21.26 2.47 -26.61
C ASN A 564 -22.77 2.22 -26.65
N LEU A 565 -23.58 3.14 -26.12
CA LEU A 565 -25.04 3.05 -26.05
C LEU A 565 -25.53 1.69 -25.49
N ASP A 566 -25.80 0.72 -26.37
CA ASP A 566 -26.32 -0.61 -26.07
C ASP A 566 -25.31 -1.75 -26.32
N GLU A 567 -24.05 -1.45 -26.64
CA GLU A 567 -23.00 -2.46 -26.86
C GLU A 567 -21.75 -2.23 -25.99
N LEU A 568 -21.21 -3.32 -25.43
CA LEU A 568 -19.89 -3.41 -24.82
C LEU A 568 -18.90 -3.98 -25.83
N ILE A 569 -18.02 -3.15 -26.34
CA ILE A 569 -16.89 -3.59 -27.16
C ILE A 569 -15.76 -4.01 -26.22
N TYR A 570 -15.21 -5.20 -26.44
CA TYR A 570 -14.08 -5.72 -25.66
C TYR A 570 -12.93 -6.13 -26.57
N ASP A 571 -11.71 -5.80 -26.14
CA ASP A 571 -10.46 -6.15 -26.83
C ASP A 571 -9.43 -6.61 -25.78
N LEU A 572 -9.47 -7.90 -25.48
CA LEU A 572 -8.67 -8.54 -24.44
C LEU A 572 -7.45 -9.25 -25.04
N PRO A 573 -6.26 -9.16 -24.42
CA PRO A 573 -5.12 -9.99 -24.79
C PRO A 573 -5.43 -11.49 -24.68
N ASP A 574 -4.78 -12.34 -25.47
CA ASP A 574 -5.09 -13.78 -25.60
C ASP A 574 -5.09 -14.57 -24.28
N TYR A 575 -4.38 -14.12 -23.25
CA TYR A 575 -4.27 -14.77 -21.94
C TYR A 575 -5.16 -14.14 -20.87
N CYS A 576 -6.13 -13.31 -21.26
CA CYS A 576 -6.85 -12.41 -20.36
C CYS A 576 -8.37 -12.57 -20.44
N ASN A 577 -9.01 -12.88 -19.31
CA ASN A 577 -10.47 -12.95 -19.21
C ASN A 577 -11.00 -11.69 -18.52
N ALA A 578 -12.11 -11.14 -18.99
CA ALA A 578 -12.88 -10.16 -18.22
C ALA A 578 -14.20 -10.77 -17.72
N TYR A 579 -14.69 -10.23 -16.62
CA TYR A 579 -15.94 -10.63 -15.99
C TYR A 579 -16.84 -9.41 -15.90
N ILE A 580 -18.09 -9.59 -16.30
CA ILE A 580 -19.19 -8.67 -16.10
C ILE A 580 -20.10 -9.35 -15.09
N SER A 581 -20.17 -8.87 -13.85
CA SER A 581 -20.80 -9.59 -12.76
C SER A 581 -21.70 -8.70 -11.90
N SER A 582 -22.73 -9.33 -11.31
CA SER A 582 -23.51 -8.75 -10.21
C SER A 582 -22.68 -8.60 -8.93
N HIS A 583 -21.52 -9.25 -8.85
CA HIS A 583 -20.60 -9.20 -7.71
C HIS A 583 -19.56 -8.08 -7.89
N SER A 584 -19.73 -6.98 -7.15
CA SER A 584 -18.99 -5.73 -7.41
C SER A 584 -17.49 -5.77 -7.13
N HIS A 585 -17.04 -6.66 -6.26
CA HIS A 585 -15.65 -6.75 -5.80
C HIS A 585 -14.78 -7.73 -6.61
N PHE A 586 -15.38 -8.54 -7.49
CA PHE A 586 -14.71 -9.61 -8.27
C PHE A 586 -13.87 -10.60 -7.45
N ASN A 587 -14.03 -10.64 -6.13
CA ASN A 587 -13.54 -11.70 -5.27
C ASN A 587 -14.66 -12.73 -5.10
N PHE A 588 -14.69 -13.74 -5.96
CA PHE A 588 -15.75 -14.74 -5.98
C PHE A 588 -15.63 -15.81 -4.89
N ASP A 589 -14.67 -15.71 -3.97
CA ASP A 589 -14.49 -16.67 -2.87
C ASP A 589 -15.38 -16.35 -1.66
N ILE A 590 -15.92 -15.14 -1.61
CA ILE A 590 -16.81 -14.65 -0.55
C ILE A 590 -18.07 -14.03 -1.17
N PRO A 591 -19.22 -14.05 -0.48
CA PRO A 591 -20.43 -13.41 -0.97
C PRO A 591 -20.28 -11.88 -1.01
N SER A 592 -20.85 -11.24 -2.04
CA SER A 592 -21.03 -9.79 -2.15
C SER A 592 -22.16 -9.32 -1.22
N ASP A 593 -22.11 -8.09 -0.71
CA ASP A 593 -23.23 -7.52 0.07
C ASP A 593 -24.39 -7.03 -0.82
N GLU A 594 -24.14 -6.77 -2.12
CA GLU A 594 -25.10 -6.21 -3.07
C GLU A 594 -25.62 -7.22 -4.10
N ASN A 595 -26.85 -7.00 -4.60
CA ASN A 595 -27.45 -7.66 -5.77
C ASN A 595 -27.48 -9.20 -5.77
N LEU A 596 -27.56 -9.81 -4.58
CA LEU A 596 -27.58 -11.27 -4.41
C LEU A 596 -28.92 -11.89 -4.78
N ILE A 597 -28.90 -12.99 -5.51
CA ILE A 597 -30.08 -13.81 -5.82
C ILE A 597 -30.25 -14.82 -4.69
N VAL A 598 -31.44 -14.84 -4.09
CA VAL A 598 -31.78 -15.81 -3.04
C VAL A 598 -32.77 -16.79 -3.64
N LEU A 599 -32.43 -18.07 -3.59
CA LEU A 599 -33.21 -19.19 -4.11
C LEU A 599 -33.36 -20.21 -2.96
N GLU A 600 -34.28 -21.15 -3.10
CA GLU A 600 -34.39 -22.23 -2.12
C GLU A 600 -33.19 -23.19 -2.23
N PRO A 601 -32.63 -23.64 -1.10
CA PRO A 601 -31.56 -24.64 -1.10
C PRO A 601 -32.05 -25.98 -1.63
N ASN A 602 -31.13 -26.80 -2.15
CA ASN A 602 -31.40 -28.15 -2.66
C ASN A 602 -32.56 -28.23 -3.67
N THR A 603 -32.71 -27.21 -4.51
CA THR A 603 -33.84 -27.07 -5.45
C THR A 603 -33.32 -26.96 -6.87
N ARG A 604 -34.00 -27.64 -7.81
CA ARG A 604 -33.68 -27.57 -9.24
C ARG A 604 -34.31 -26.32 -9.82
N TYR A 605 -33.51 -25.54 -10.52
CA TYR A 605 -33.92 -24.34 -11.22
C TYR A 605 -33.46 -24.35 -12.67
N GLN A 606 -34.11 -23.51 -13.46
CA GLN A 606 -33.81 -23.28 -14.85
C GLN A 606 -33.63 -21.79 -15.10
N ILE A 607 -32.44 -21.39 -15.55
CA ILE A 607 -32.19 -20.03 -16.04
C ILE A 607 -32.37 -19.96 -17.55
N SER A 608 -33.18 -19.01 -18.01
CA SER A 608 -33.40 -18.74 -19.44
C SER A 608 -33.37 -17.25 -19.74
N GLY A 609 -32.97 -16.90 -20.96
CA GLY A 609 -32.86 -15.51 -21.38
C GLY A 609 -32.28 -15.35 -22.77
N GLU A 610 -31.98 -14.11 -23.14
CA GLU A 610 -31.29 -13.75 -24.37
C GLU A 610 -29.98 -13.05 -24.03
N LEU A 611 -28.89 -13.45 -24.69
CA LEU A 611 -27.61 -12.76 -24.65
C LEU A 611 -27.01 -12.72 -26.05
N LEU A 612 -27.07 -11.53 -26.66
CA LEU A 612 -26.49 -11.29 -27.97
C LEU A 612 -25.03 -10.84 -27.82
N TYR A 613 -24.15 -11.41 -28.64
CA TYR A 613 -22.76 -11.01 -28.74
C TYR A 613 -22.14 -11.40 -30.09
N GLU A 614 -21.02 -10.74 -30.41
CA GLU A 614 -20.15 -11.03 -31.55
C GLU A 614 -18.72 -11.24 -31.05
N GLY A 615 -17.91 -12.05 -31.75
CA GLY A 615 -16.55 -12.38 -31.33
C GLY A 615 -16.44 -13.75 -30.63
N VAL A 616 -15.35 -13.96 -29.89
CA VAL A 616 -14.97 -15.30 -29.37
C VAL A 616 -15.54 -15.56 -27.97
N ASN A 617 -16.14 -16.74 -27.78
CA ASN A 617 -16.52 -17.43 -26.53
C ASN A 617 -17.01 -16.56 -25.33
N VAL A 618 -18.31 -16.66 -25.03
CA VAL A 618 -18.92 -16.11 -23.81
C VAL A 618 -19.36 -17.25 -22.88
N ASN A 619 -19.07 -17.14 -21.59
CA ASN A 619 -19.56 -18.09 -20.58
C ASN A 619 -20.44 -17.40 -19.53
N LEU A 620 -21.58 -18.01 -19.22
CA LEU A 620 -22.42 -17.65 -18.08
C LEU A 620 -21.96 -18.44 -16.85
N TRP A 621 -21.73 -17.75 -15.75
CA TRP A 621 -21.39 -18.31 -14.44
C TRP A 621 -22.48 -17.98 -13.43
N LEU A 622 -22.99 -19.01 -12.78
CA LEU A 622 -23.81 -18.91 -11.58
C LEU A 622 -22.92 -19.32 -10.41
N ILE A 623 -22.68 -18.42 -9.45
CA ILE A 623 -21.73 -18.63 -8.35
C ILE A 623 -22.52 -18.65 -7.05
N GLU A 624 -22.40 -19.74 -6.32
CA GLU A 624 -23.21 -20.05 -5.15
C GLU A 624 -22.42 -19.86 -3.85
N TYR A 625 -23.09 -19.37 -2.81
CA TYR A 625 -22.48 -19.01 -1.53
C TYR A 625 -23.35 -19.45 -0.35
N ASP A 626 -22.67 -19.79 0.75
CA ASP A 626 -23.24 -19.71 2.08
C ASP A 626 -23.09 -18.25 2.60
N ASN A 627 -23.22 -18.04 3.92
CA ASN A 627 -23.07 -16.71 4.52
C ASN A 627 -21.62 -16.18 4.59
N LEU A 628 -20.61 -17.03 4.42
CA LEU A 628 -19.19 -16.74 4.68
C LEU A 628 -18.30 -16.96 3.45
N LYS A 629 -18.62 -17.93 2.59
CA LYS A 629 -17.75 -18.40 1.50
C LYS A 629 -18.54 -18.92 0.30
N ARG A 630 -17.83 -19.08 -0.81
CA ARG A 630 -18.31 -19.78 -2.00
C ARG A 630 -18.49 -21.28 -1.73
N LEU A 631 -19.60 -21.84 -2.18
CA LEU A 631 -19.89 -23.27 -2.15
C LEU A 631 -19.48 -23.92 -3.48
N GLU A 632 -20.21 -23.57 -4.54
CA GLU A 632 -20.05 -24.17 -5.88
C GLU A 632 -20.28 -23.12 -6.98
N ASN A 633 -20.09 -23.52 -8.25
CA ASN A 633 -20.50 -22.71 -9.38
C ASN A 633 -20.89 -23.56 -10.58
N HIS A 634 -21.86 -23.04 -11.33
CA HIS A 634 -22.29 -23.60 -12.60
C HIS A 634 -21.76 -22.73 -13.75
N LYS A 635 -21.00 -23.32 -14.67
CA LYS A 635 -20.39 -22.60 -15.81
C LYS A 635 -20.92 -23.15 -17.12
N TYR A 636 -21.51 -22.27 -17.94
CA TYR A 636 -22.10 -22.62 -19.22
C TYR A 636 -21.47 -21.80 -20.34
N SER A 637 -20.95 -22.47 -21.37
CA SER A 637 -20.63 -21.80 -22.63
C SER A 637 -21.93 -21.48 -23.35
N LEU A 638 -22.10 -20.22 -23.74
CA LEU A 638 -23.28 -19.75 -24.45
C LEU A 638 -23.01 -19.71 -25.96
N LYS A 639 -24.10 -19.69 -26.73
CA LYS A 639 -24.13 -19.19 -28.12
C LYS A 639 -24.85 -17.84 -28.10
N SER A 640 -24.53 -16.97 -29.04
CA SER A 640 -25.23 -15.68 -29.19
C SER A 640 -26.70 -15.94 -29.54
N GLY A 641 -27.62 -15.34 -28.78
CA GLY A 641 -29.06 -15.55 -28.92
C GLY A 641 -29.74 -16.02 -27.63
N LEU A 642 -30.81 -16.79 -27.79
CA LEU A 642 -31.56 -17.37 -26.67
C LEU A 642 -30.77 -18.50 -26.01
N PHE A 643 -30.84 -18.57 -24.69
CA PHE A 643 -30.26 -19.65 -23.92
C PHE A 643 -31.22 -20.18 -22.85
N TYR A 644 -30.97 -21.42 -22.48
CA TYR A 644 -31.68 -22.18 -21.44
C TYR A 644 -30.64 -23.08 -20.76
N LYS A 645 -30.56 -23.04 -19.42
CA LYS A 645 -29.65 -23.87 -18.62
C LYS A 645 -30.29 -24.28 -17.29
N GLU A 646 -30.19 -25.56 -16.97
CA GLU A 646 -30.63 -26.11 -15.68
C GLU A 646 -29.47 -26.18 -14.69
N PHE A 647 -29.77 -25.91 -13.42
CA PHE A 647 -28.86 -26.06 -12.30
C PHE A 647 -29.62 -26.53 -11.04
N VAL A 648 -28.89 -27.04 -10.06
CA VAL A 648 -29.43 -27.40 -8.75
C VAL A 648 -28.64 -26.63 -7.70
N THR A 649 -29.34 -25.97 -6.77
CA THR A 649 -28.70 -25.28 -5.64
C THR A 649 -28.19 -26.30 -4.62
N ASN A 650 -27.09 -25.98 -3.96
CA ASN A 650 -26.54 -26.76 -2.86
C ASN A 650 -27.51 -26.76 -1.66
N LYS A 651 -27.35 -27.74 -0.75
CA LYS A 651 -28.11 -27.81 0.50
C LYS A 651 -27.81 -26.65 1.44
N GLU A 652 -26.60 -26.11 1.37
CA GLU A 652 -26.15 -24.97 2.18
C GLU A 652 -26.33 -23.63 1.47
N HIS A 653 -27.02 -23.61 0.31
CA HIS A 653 -27.27 -22.40 -0.46
C HIS A 653 -27.91 -21.32 0.39
N VAL A 654 -27.34 -20.12 0.35
CA VAL A 654 -27.98 -18.92 0.88
C VAL A 654 -28.12 -17.87 -0.21
N LYS A 655 -27.09 -17.67 -1.04
CA LYS A 655 -27.01 -16.55 -1.97
C LYS A 655 -26.28 -16.93 -3.25
N MET A 656 -26.65 -16.30 -4.35
CA MET A 656 -26.04 -16.53 -5.67
C MET A 656 -25.70 -15.20 -6.36
N SER A 657 -24.61 -15.20 -7.12
CA SER A 657 -24.22 -14.13 -8.04
C SER A 657 -24.17 -14.64 -9.48
N ILE A 658 -24.42 -13.75 -10.44
CA ILE A 658 -24.28 -14.03 -11.87
C ILE A 658 -23.02 -13.32 -12.38
N ALA A 659 -22.22 -14.02 -13.19
CA ALA A 659 -21.11 -13.42 -13.94
C ALA A 659 -21.12 -13.89 -15.40
N ILE A 660 -20.81 -12.97 -16.31
CA ILE A 660 -20.57 -13.23 -17.72
C ILE A 660 -19.07 -13.09 -17.94
N GLN A 661 -18.44 -14.17 -18.37
CA GLN A 661 -17.02 -14.24 -18.63
C GLN A 661 -16.76 -14.15 -20.14
N ILE A 662 -15.95 -13.18 -20.54
CA ILE A 662 -15.63 -12.87 -21.95
C ILE A 662 -14.12 -12.96 -22.21
N TYR A 663 -13.76 -13.28 -23.46
CA TYR A 663 -12.39 -13.59 -23.89
C TYR A 663 -12.10 -13.01 -25.29
N GLY A 664 -10.85 -12.64 -25.54
CA GLY A 664 -10.42 -12.17 -26.86
C GLY A 664 -11.09 -10.85 -27.26
N LYS A 665 -11.46 -10.74 -28.55
CA LYS A 665 -12.04 -9.53 -29.13
C LYS A 665 -13.48 -9.77 -29.60
N GLY A 666 -14.36 -8.83 -29.28
CA GLY A 666 -15.76 -8.94 -29.64
C GLY A 666 -16.64 -7.82 -29.09
N LYS A 667 -17.95 -8.07 -29.13
CA LYS A 667 -19.00 -7.17 -28.64
C LYS A 667 -20.03 -7.94 -27.85
N LEU A 668 -20.54 -7.38 -26.77
CA LEU A 668 -21.66 -7.91 -26.00
C LEU A 668 -22.78 -6.86 -26.01
N PHE A 669 -23.99 -7.23 -26.40
CA PHE A 669 -25.11 -6.30 -26.43
C PHE A 669 -25.83 -6.31 -25.07
N SER A 670 -26.32 -5.13 -24.66
CA SER A 670 -27.15 -5.00 -23.47
C SER A 670 -28.38 -5.91 -23.60
N PRO A 671 -28.76 -6.68 -22.57
CA PRO A 671 -29.95 -7.51 -22.64
C PRO A 671 -31.20 -6.64 -22.86
N THR A 672 -31.92 -6.89 -23.95
CA THR A 672 -33.19 -6.21 -24.27
C THR A 672 -34.40 -6.94 -23.68
N LYS A 673 -34.23 -8.19 -23.24
CA LYS A 673 -35.25 -9.03 -22.61
C LYS A 673 -34.88 -9.37 -21.17
N SER A 674 -35.89 -9.57 -20.32
CA SER A 674 -35.69 -10.12 -18.98
C SER A 674 -35.20 -11.56 -19.05
N TRP A 675 -34.39 -11.94 -18.07
CA TRP A 675 -34.06 -13.35 -17.82
C TRP A 675 -35.04 -13.91 -16.79
N ASN A 676 -35.25 -15.23 -16.82
CA ASN A 676 -36.13 -15.94 -15.90
C ASN A 676 -35.32 -17.03 -15.17
N ILE A 677 -35.56 -17.18 -13.86
CA ILE A 677 -35.16 -18.34 -13.06
C ILE A 677 -36.45 -18.96 -12.53
N GLU A 678 -36.79 -20.13 -13.06
CA GLU A 678 -37.99 -20.90 -12.71
C GLU A 678 -37.61 -22.22 -12.06
#